data_AF-A0A0N0P7K6-F1
#
_entry.id   AF-A0A0N0P7K6-F1
#
_cell.length_a   1.000
_cell.length_b   1.000
_cell.length_c   1.000
_cell.angle_alpha   90.00
_cell.angle_beta   90.00
_cell.angle_gamma   90.00
#
_symmetry.space_group_name_H-M   'P 1'
#
loop_
_entity.id
_entity.type
_entity.pdbx_description
1 polymer ?
#
loop_
_entity_poly.entity_id
_entity_poly.type
_entity_poly.pdbx_seq_one_letter_code
_entity_poly.pdbx_strand_id
1 'polypeptide(L)'
;MPSTHRVESIAKALRRKAQLQRWSKHRCNAGGEAVSSSMTAATTATAGVGTRLQAPPKLSEVASKSSSAAPPSAPSPQNVTSLLTSNQTLRHAYRHRDTAQTSPLQTRLVDFLRTSTGKAEAAELFFMVAGSDREALTPATFTQFTSALLKHHVATQMGAKAYETALADAVGVTDGRWSNVELAESRAFSLYQAQRLERYAVKGTCFEEKLGLTLEGADNAVMALTLHQLQKHASHALPPSVDLLEELMHLDVSWSSALKAYTYAKELTKFDPPAGMTTRLMGLMTGYKTNSLGSRPWKEALRLYEQLTQSGYDVPLDAHAAALDAVWRRGDAFAKPHQPLPPAEQAQMWQALVRIRENVKDAEVTGEAGCRFSEALIKAASAAGRWEVAVQLLSEMDVTQADTSSRLLVPTAESFLFAMAACNVAHNAAYANSLLKAFGALYTLRSAHPEALATYLQSLRHVVHLTGRIGSQVEALVLDGHGLDRPCSVACLQLLSSQRVHTKTEKWRLAQQLLRMYDSNPWPQQPQARQAELQSVFRCCHLIAAAASTTGGSSHGVDGCPLLPELERHLVVLFGADSPERRWLQDTEIYSLLTTHRWQHALAVFQRTVVQRPPAKVADLPIPLRQARQMLAHTLLKCGRAAHVPDEQFLLDEDRQDQHKASVHDYLAFAVRTVREVYAATADTMPRGVTGELLLLQSLHTTQPRDRQRLALEAMRELACGQASAVTPRIIDLVSQALSLTEEHAQGVLVEGSAQLRGKALQSSENHLGLRAPSLERRHL
;
A
#
# COMPACT_ATOMS: atom_id res chain seq x y z
N MET A 1 3.38 -4.44 31.65
CA MET A 1 3.01 -4.63 33.06
C MET A 1 2.83 -3.26 33.66
N PRO A 2 1.69 -2.90 34.26
CA PRO A 2 0.61 -3.78 34.76
C PRO A 2 -0.32 -4.29 33.63
N SER A 3 -1.48 -4.90 33.89
CA SER A 3 -1.77 -6.13 34.65
C SER A 3 -3.29 -6.40 34.61
N THR A 4 -3.70 -7.65 34.32
CA THR A 4 -5.04 -8.23 34.58
C THR A 4 -6.31 -7.40 34.24
N HIS A 5 -7.15 -7.90 33.32
CA HIS A 5 -8.51 -8.33 33.68
C HIS A 5 -9.15 -9.27 32.62
N ARG A 6 -9.38 -10.52 33.05
CA ARG A 6 -10.32 -11.57 32.59
C ARG A 6 -10.82 -11.57 31.12
N VAL A 7 -10.29 -12.52 30.34
CA VAL A 7 -10.92 -13.00 29.10
C VAL A 7 -11.93 -14.11 29.41
N GLU A 8 -13.23 -13.81 29.36
CA GLU A 8 -14.30 -14.81 29.33
C GLU A 8 -15.10 -14.69 28.01
N SER A 9 -15.26 -15.71 27.17
CA SER A 9 -14.70 -17.07 27.24
C SER A 9 -14.50 -17.65 25.83
N ILE A 10 -13.26 -17.59 25.31
CA ILE A 10 -12.89 -18.20 24.03
C ILE A 10 -13.22 -19.70 24.02
N ALA A 11 -13.04 -20.38 25.15
CA ALA A 11 -13.48 -21.76 25.38
C ALA A 11 -14.96 -22.00 25.04
N LYS A 12 -15.86 -21.04 25.27
CA LYS A 12 -17.29 -21.16 24.96
C LYS A 12 -17.56 -21.02 23.45
N ALA A 13 -16.78 -20.19 22.75
CA ALA A 13 -16.81 -20.10 21.29
C ALA A 13 -16.23 -21.36 20.62
N LEU A 14 -15.08 -21.86 21.11
CA LEU A 14 -14.47 -23.10 20.62
C LEU A 14 -15.35 -24.33 20.88
N ARG A 15 -15.91 -24.47 22.10
CA ARG A 15 -16.89 -25.52 22.40
C ARG A 15 -18.12 -25.43 21.49
N ARG A 16 -18.61 -24.23 21.18
CA ARG A 16 -19.75 -24.04 20.25
C ARG A 16 -19.37 -24.35 18.79
N LYS A 17 -18.17 -24.00 18.32
CA LYS A 17 -17.65 -24.38 16.99
C LYS A 17 -17.48 -25.90 16.87
N ALA A 18 -16.90 -26.55 17.88
CA ALA A 18 -16.76 -28.00 17.94
C ALA A 18 -18.11 -28.73 18.04
N GLN A 19 -19.06 -28.20 18.83
CA GLN A 19 -20.44 -28.71 18.88
C GLN A 19 -21.15 -28.56 17.54
N LEU A 20 -21.03 -27.42 16.85
CA LEU A 20 -21.60 -27.21 15.52
C LEU A 20 -20.97 -28.11 14.46
N GLN A 21 -19.66 -28.35 14.51
CA GLN A 21 -18.96 -29.30 13.62
C GLN A 21 -19.32 -30.77 13.92
N ARG A 22 -19.67 -31.11 15.16
CA ARG A 22 -20.25 -32.42 15.51
C ARG A 22 -21.71 -32.51 15.05
N TRP A 23 -22.51 -31.46 15.23
CA TRP A 23 -23.91 -31.40 14.77
C TRP A 23 -24.06 -31.42 13.25
N SER A 24 -23.20 -30.75 12.47
CA SER A 24 -23.26 -30.85 10.99
C SER A 24 -22.94 -32.27 10.52
N LYS A 25 -21.90 -32.90 11.08
CA LYS A 25 -21.56 -34.32 10.83
C LYS A 25 -22.66 -35.30 11.26
N HIS A 26 -23.51 -34.95 12.23
CA HIS A 26 -24.70 -35.74 12.56
C HIS A 26 -25.90 -35.43 11.66
N ARG A 27 -26.14 -34.17 11.26
CA ARG A 27 -27.28 -33.81 10.39
C ARG A 27 -27.17 -34.38 8.99
N CYS A 28 -25.97 -34.44 8.41
CA CYS A 28 -25.74 -35.10 7.12
C CYS A 28 -25.97 -36.63 7.15
N ASN A 29 -26.07 -37.24 8.33
CA ASN A 29 -26.31 -38.68 8.53
C ASN A 29 -27.68 -38.98 9.17
N ALA A 30 -28.59 -37.99 9.28
CA ALA A 30 -29.86 -38.11 9.99
C ALA A 30 -31.02 -37.45 9.22
N GLY A 31 -31.18 -37.84 7.94
CA GLY A 31 -32.22 -37.34 7.04
C GLY A 31 -32.92 -38.46 6.29
N GLY A 32 -33.55 -39.40 7.01
CA GLY A 32 -34.06 -40.63 6.40
C GLY A 32 -34.93 -41.51 7.29
N GLU A 33 -35.93 -40.95 7.98
CA GLU A 33 -37.28 -41.54 8.20
C GLU A 33 -38.13 -40.58 9.07
N ALA A 34 -39.45 -40.72 9.03
CA ALA A 34 -40.39 -39.76 9.62
C ALA A 34 -41.45 -40.44 10.50
N VAL A 35 -41.76 -39.83 11.65
CA VAL A 35 -42.96 -40.12 12.45
C VAL A 35 -43.60 -38.80 12.88
N SER A 36 -44.92 -38.68 12.67
CA SER A 36 -45.70 -37.47 12.91
C SER A 36 -46.48 -37.51 14.23
N SER A 37 -46.53 -36.41 14.97
CA SER A 37 -47.63 -36.03 15.90
C SER A 37 -47.28 -34.74 16.67
N SER A 38 -48.22 -33.88 17.09
CA SER A 38 -49.61 -33.62 16.64
C SER A 38 -50.09 -32.30 17.27
N MET A 39 -51.19 -31.72 16.75
CA MET A 39 -51.98 -30.60 17.34
C MET A 39 -51.26 -29.22 17.44
N THR A 40 -51.88 -28.03 17.39
CA THR A 40 -53.19 -27.44 16.96
C THR A 40 -53.00 -25.89 17.07
N ALA A 41 -53.76 -24.96 16.46
CA ALA A 41 -54.68 -24.91 15.31
C ALA A 41 -55.00 -23.42 14.99
N ALA A 42 -55.61 -23.14 13.82
CA ALA A 42 -56.28 -21.87 13.45
C ALA A 42 -55.37 -20.62 13.20
N THR A 43 -55.75 -19.57 12.44
CA THR A 43 -57.03 -19.27 11.74
C THR A 43 -56.82 -18.46 10.42
N THR A 44 -57.62 -18.78 9.40
CA THR A 44 -58.08 -18.00 8.19
C THR A 44 -57.54 -16.59 7.82
N ALA A 45 -57.18 -16.40 6.54
CA ALA A 45 -57.90 -15.56 5.52
C ALA A 45 -56.96 -15.24 4.32
N THR A 46 -57.14 -15.61 3.03
CA THR A 46 -58.25 -15.57 2.03
C THR A 46 -58.50 -14.23 1.30
N ALA A 47 -57.71 -13.93 0.25
CA ALA A 47 -58.12 -13.30 -1.04
C ALA A 47 -56.86 -12.99 -1.90
N GLY A 48 -56.81 -13.16 -3.23
CA GLY A 48 -57.73 -13.87 -4.15
C GLY A 48 -57.37 -13.67 -5.65
N VAL A 49 -57.72 -14.64 -6.50
CA VAL A 49 -57.79 -14.58 -8.00
C VAL A 49 -56.45 -14.44 -8.78
N GLY A 50 -56.28 -15.14 -9.93
CA GLY A 50 -55.03 -15.09 -10.72
C GLY A 50 -55.04 -15.75 -12.12
N THR A 51 -55.55 -16.99 -12.27
CA THR A 51 -55.86 -17.70 -13.54
C THR A 51 -54.73 -18.41 -14.33
N ARG A 52 -55.09 -19.57 -14.94
CA ARG A 52 -54.39 -20.42 -15.96
C ARG A 52 -53.06 -21.08 -15.57
N LEU A 53 -52.90 -22.42 -15.52
CA LEU A 53 -53.12 -23.51 -16.53
C LEU A 53 -52.15 -23.38 -17.74
N GLN A 54 -51.47 -24.42 -18.22
CA GLN A 54 -51.89 -25.83 -18.34
C GLN A 54 -50.70 -26.80 -18.58
N ALA A 55 -50.94 -28.13 -18.49
CA ALA A 55 -50.05 -29.24 -18.89
C ALA A 55 -50.92 -30.49 -19.21
N PRO A 56 -50.40 -31.67 -19.62
CA PRO A 56 -49.17 -32.02 -20.35
C PRO A 56 -49.54 -32.51 -21.79
N PRO A 57 -48.93 -33.56 -22.39
CA PRO A 57 -49.41 -34.93 -22.13
C PRO A 57 -48.32 -36.05 -22.13
N LYS A 58 -48.77 -37.30 -21.89
CA LYS A 58 -48.01 -38.56 -22.00
C LYS A 58 -48.16 -39.19 -23.39
N LEU A 59 -47.34 -40.22 -23.71
CA LEU A 59 -47.62 -41.49 -24.44
C LEU A 59 -46.28 -42.21 -24.75
N SER A 60 -46.15 -43.53 -24.89
CA SER A 60 -47.11 -44.66 -24.74
C SER A 60 -46.39 -45.93 -24.28
N GLU A 61 -47.15 -46.91 -23.76
CA GLU A 61 -46.71 -48.31 -23.54
C GLU A 61 -46.75 -49.14 -24.84
N VAL A 62 -46.03 -50.27 -24.85
CA VAL A 62 -46.44 -51.52 -25.51
C VAL A 62 -46.07 -52.72 -24.61
N ALA A 63 -46.96 -53.68 -24.46
CA ALA A 63 -46.81 -54.86 -23.59
C ALA A 63 -46.41 -56.14 -24.35
N SER A 64 -45.91 -57.14 -23.61
CA SER A 64 -46.58 -58.45 -23.38
C SER A 64 -45.79 -59.22 -22.29
N LYS A 65 -46.36 -59.86 -21.26
CA LYS A 65 -47.33 -61.00 -21.18
C LYS A 65 -46.81 -62.28 -21.87
N SER A 66 -46.90 -63.49 -21.29
CA SER A 66 -47.17 -64.00 -19.92
C SER A 66 -46.79 -65.52 -19.88
N SER A 67 -46.99 -66.39 -18.88
CA SER A 67 -47.74 -66.43 -17.60
C SER A 67 -47.32 -67.64 -16.73
N SER A 68 -47.55 -67.59 -15.41
CA SER A 68 -47.62 -68.74 -14.46
C SER A 68 -46.30 -69.45 -14.06
N ALA A 69 -46.17 -70.08 -12.88
CA ALA A 69 -47.11 -70.30 -11.76
C ALA A 69 -46.41 -70.15 -10.38
N ALA A 70 -47.14 -70.30 -9.26
CA ALA A 70 -46.69 -70.08 -7.87
C ALA A 70 -47.21 -71.21 -6.93
N PRO A 71 -47.18 -71.14 -5.58
CA PRO A 71 -46.36 -70.40 -4.59
C PRO A 71 -45.77 -71.41 -3.56
N PRO A 72 -45.76 -71.20 -2.21
CA PRO A 72 -45.22 -70.12 -1.39
C PRO A 72 -44.09 -70.57 -0.43
N SER A 73 -43.13 -69.69 -0.10
CA SER A 73 -42.50 -69.65 1.22
C SER A 73 -41.71 -68.36 1.41
N ALA A 74 -41.77 -67.77 2.61
CA ALA A 74 -40.96 -66.62 2.98
C ALA A 74 -39.75 -67.06 3.82
N PRO A 75 -38.60 -66.41 3.63
CA PRO A 75 -37.73 -66.13 4.77
C PRO A 75 -37.25 -64.68 4.83
N SER A 76 -37.40 -64.12 6.04
CA SER A 76 -36.56 -63.14 6.76
C SER A 76 -35.76 -62.04 6.02
N PRO A 77 -35.79 -60.79 6.51
CA PRO A 77 -34.94 -59.72 5.99
C PRO A 77 -33.47 -59.90 6.42
N GLN A 78 -32.57 -60.00 5.44
CA GLN A 78 -31.14 -59.78 5.64
C GLN A 78 -30.65 -58.68 4.70
N ASN A 79 -30.20 -57.55 5.27
CA ASN A 79 -28.97 -56.86 4.82
C ASN A 79 -28.53 -55.69 5.73
N VAL A 80 -28.57 -55.87 7.07
CA VAL A 80 -27.78 -55.01 7.99
C VAL A 80 -26.27 -55.19 7.74
N THR A 81 -25.89 -56.33 7.16
CA THR A 81 -24.55 -56.72 6.73
C THR A 81 -23.89 -55.76 5.73
N SER A 82 -24.63 -55.10 4.81
CA SER A 82 -24.01 -54.20 3.81
C SER A 82 -23.56 -52.85 4.41
N LEU A 83 -24.26 -52.36 5.43
CA LEU A 83 -23.86 -51.19 6.22
C LEU A 83 -22.74 -51.50 7.21
N LEU A 84 -22.60 -52.78 7.60
CA LEU A 84 -21.47 -53.27 8.38
C LEU A 84 -20.21 -53.50 7.53
N THR A 85 -20.32 -54.05 6.32
CA THR A 85 -19.16 -54.21 5.42
C THR A 85 -18.62 -52.88 4.93
N SER A 86 -19.46 -51.90 4.59
CA SER A 86 -18.98 -50.54 4.24
C SER A 86 -18.26 -49.85 5.42
N ASN A 87 -18.75 -50.05 6.65
CA ASN A 87 -18.04 -49.66 7.86
C ASN A 87 -16.71 -50.41 8.03
N GLN A 88 -16.65 -51.70 7.67
CA GLN A 88 -15.40 -52.45 7.69
C GLN A 88 -14.42 -51.94 6.64
N THR A 89 -14.82 -51.68 5.39
CA THR A 89 -13.90 -51.12 4.36
C THR A 89 -13.36 -49.75 4.78
N LEU A 90 -14.22 -48.87 5.34
CA LEU A 90 -13.78 -47.59 5.89
C LEU A 90 -12.82 -47.78 7.08
N ARG A 91 -13.13 -48.66 8.04
CA ARG A 91 -12.23 -48.97 9.16
C ARG A 91 -10.94 -49.67 8.72
N HIS A 92 -10.95 -50.42 7.62
CA HIS A 92 -9.78 -51.06 7.02
C HIS A 92 -8.91 -50.03 6.28
N ALA A 93 -9.52 -49.05 5.61
CA ALA A 93 -8.83 -47.92 4.99
C ALA A 93 -8.22 -46.97 6.03
N TYR A 94 -8.96 -46.64 7.11
CA TYR A 94 -8.40 -45.90 8.25
C TYR A 94 -7.28 -46.68 8.94
N ARG A 95 -7.46 -47.99 9.18
CA ARG A 95 -6.35 -48.84 9.66
C ARG A 95 -5.15 -48.78 8.72
N HIS A 96 -5.28 -48.99 7.41
CA HIS A 96 -4.14 -48.86 6.49
C HIS A 96 -3.53 -47.45 6.43
N ARG A 97 -4.30 -46.39 6.69
CA ARG A 97 -3.79 -45.01 6.82
C ARG A 97 -2.93 -44.83 8.07
N ASP A 98 -3.29 -45.49 9.16
CA ASP A 98 -2.64 -45.39 10.48
C ASP A 98 -1.66 -46.54 10.79
N THR A 99 -1.66 -47.62 9.99
CA THR A 99 -0.87 -48.85 10.16
C THR A 99 -0.10 -49.25 8.89
N ALA A 100 0.28 -48.28 8.04
CA ALA A 100 1.52 -48.43 7.28
C ALA A 100 2.65 -48.59 8.32
N GLN A 101 3.46 -49.64 8.22
CA GLN A 101 4.38 -50.06 9.28
C GLN A 101 5.33 -48.92 9.68
N THR A 102 5.09 -48.28 10.82
CA THR A 102 5.98 -47.25 11.36
C THR A 102 7.25 -47.91 11.85
N SER A 103 8.36 -47.64 11.18
CA SER A 103 9.67 -48.11 11.61
C SER A 103 10.00 -47.58 13.02
N PRO A 104 10.91 -48.24 13.76
CA PRO A 104 11.40 -47.68 15.03
C PRO A 104 12.09 -46.32 14.84
N LEU A 105 12.56 -45.99 13.62
CA LEU A 105 13.14 -44.70 13.28
C LEU A 105 12.04 -43.63 13.11
N GLN A 106 10.98 -43.91 12.35
CA GLN A 106 9.84 -42.98 12.20
C GLN A 106 9.07 -42.78 13.51
N THR A 107 8.95 -43.82 14.35
CA THR A 107 8.34 -43.70 15.69
C THR A 107 9.17 -42.75 16.57
N ARG A 108 10.50 -42.91 16.62
CA ARG A 108 11.41 -41.99 17.32
C ARG A 108 11.32 -40.56 16.77
N LEU A 109 11.25 -40.38 15.45
CA LEU A 109 11.09 -39.05 14.84
C LEU A 109 9.75 -38.41 15.23
N VAL A 110 8.65 -39.16 15.25
CA VAL A 110 7.33 -38.67 15.68
C VAL A 110 7.34 -38.23 17.15
N ASP A 111 7.92 -39.04 18.04
CA ASP A 111 8.01 -38.70 19.47
C ASP A 111 9.00 -37.56 19.75
N PHE A 112 10.07 -37.46 18.97
CA PHE A 112 10.94 -36.28 18.98
C PHE A 112 10.21 -35.02 18.52
N LEU A 113 9.49 -35.05 17.38
CA LEU A 113 8.76 -33.89 16.87
C LEU A 113 7.71 -33.37 17.87
N ARG A 114 7.08 -34.26 18.65
CA ARG A 114 6.16 -33.90 19.76
C ARG A 114 6.86 -33.16 20.91
N THR A 115 8.09 -33.55 21.22
CA THR A 115 8.87 -33.05 22.36
C THR A 115 9.88 -31.95 21.99
N SER A 116 10.07 -31.69 20.69
CA SER A 116 10.98 -30.69 20.14
C SER A 116 10.83 -29.32 20.81
N THR A 117 11.95 -28.67 21.06
CA THR A 117 12.06 -27.39 21.77
C THR A 117 12.00 -26.19 20.83
N GLY A 118 12.38 -26.35 19.56
CA GLY A 118 12.38 -25.26 18.58
C GLY A 118 12.11 -25.68 17.13
N LYS A 119 11.76 -24.68 16.32
CA LYS A 119 11.40 -24.86 14.90
C LYS A 119 12.55 -25.36 14.02
N ALA A 120 13.77 -24.84 14.24
CA ALA A 120 14.95 -25.21 13.47
C ALA A 120 15.36 -26.67 13.74
N GLU A 121 15.42 -27.06 15.02
CA GLU A 121 15.64 -28.42 15.50
C GLU A 121 14.65 -29.42 14.88
N ALA A 122 13.35 -29.09 14.87
CA ALA A 122 12.32 -29.90 14.24
C ALA A 122 12.49 -30.03 12.71
N ALA A 123 12.95 -28.98 12.03
CA ALA A 123 13.21 -29.00 10.58
C ALA A 123 14.47 -29.80 10.23
N GLU A 124 15.57 -29.59 10.95
CA GLU A 124 16.84 -30.27 10.73
C GLU A 124 16.69 -31.79 10.86
N LEU A 125 16.11 -32.26 11.97
CA LEU A 125 15.96 -33.69 12.22
C LEU A 125 14.93 -34.36 11.29
N PHE A 126 13.88 -33.64 10.87
CA PHE A 126 12.97 -34.14 9.84
C PHE A 126 13.68 -34.32 8.50
N PHE A 127 14.43 -33.31 8.02
CA PHE A 127 15.13 -33.40 6.73
C PHE A 127 16.33 -34.34 6.75
N MET A 128 17.01 -34.50 7.90
CA MET A 128 18.05 -35.50 8.10
C MET A 128 17.53 -36.93 7.87
N VAL A 129 16.31 -37.23 8.35
CA VAL A 129 15.65 -38.52 8.10
C VAL A 129 15.14 -38.61 6.65
N ALA A 130 14.49 -37.56 6.14
CA ALA A 130 13.93 -37.53 4.78
C ALA A 130 15.00 -37.65 3.66
N GLY A 131 16.22 -37.17 3.93
CA GLY A 131 17.37 -37.28 3.04
C GLY A 131 18.14 -38.60 3.14
N SER A 132 17.74 -39.53 4.02
CA SER A 132 18.51 -40.76 4.29
C SER A 132 18.25 -41.92 3.31
N ASP A 133 17.23 -41.81 2.44
CA ASP A 133 16.78 -42.77 1.41
C ASP A 133 16.45 -44.21 1.86
N ARG A 134 16.64 -44.55 3.14
CA ARG A 134 16.46 -45.90 3.68
C ARG A 134 15.00 -46.34 3.83
N GLU A 135 14.07 -45.39 3.99
CA GLU A 135 12.66 -45.64 4.27
C GLU A 135 11.77 -44.57 3.63
N ALA A 136 10.52 -44.93 3.27
CA ALA A 136 9.52 -43.96 2.83
C ALA A 136 8.78 -43.35 4.03
N LEU A 137 8.70 -42.01 4.08
CA LEU A 137 8.02 -41.30 5.17
C LEU A 137 6.50 -41.49 5.13
N THR A 138 5.92 -41.87 6.27
CA THR A 138 4.47 -42.01 6.41
C THR A 138 3.73 -40.66 6.52
N PRO A 139 2.46 -40.55 6.07
CA PRO A 139 1.66 -39.33 6.22
C PRO A 139 1.49 -38.85 7.67
N ALA A 140 1.54 -39.77 8.64
CA ALA A 140 1.52 -39.45 10.06
C ALA A 140 2.77 -38.66 10.50
N THR A 141 3.97 -39.05 10.02
CA THR A 141 5.22 -38.34 10.30
C THR A 141 5.21 -36.93 9.71
N PHE A 142 4.74 -36.76 8.47
CA PHE A 142 4.53 -35.43 7.88
C PHE A 142 3.53 -34.60 8.70
N THR A 143 2.39 -35.17 9.12
CA THR A 143 1.36 -34.45 9.90
C THR A 143 1.89 -34.02 11.28
N GLN A 144 2.71 -34.84 11.91
CA GLN A 144 3.36 -34.50 13.17
C GLN A 144 4.39 -33.36 13.00
N PHE A 145 5.10 -33.35 11.86
CA PHE A 145 6.08 -32.33 11.49
C PHE A 145 5.43 -30.97 11.23
N THR A 146 4.39 -30.89 10.40
CA THR A 146 3.72 -29.59 10.12
C THR A 146 3.04 -29.00 11.35
N SER A 147 2.41 -29.86 12.16
CA SER A 147 1.83 -29.45 13.45
C SER A 147 2.90 -28.92 14.42
N ALA A 148 4.10 -29.53 14.46
CA ALA A 148 5.22 -29.05 15.28
C ALA A 148 5.78 -27.71 14.76
N LEU A 149 6.00 -27.57 13.45
CA LEU A 149 6.44 -26.30 12.85
C LEU A 149 5.45 -25.15 13.12
N LEU A 150 4.14 -25.42 13.01
CA LEU A 150 3.09 -24.42 13.21
C LEU A 150 2.95 -24.02 14.68
N LYS A 151 2.97 -25.00 15.61
CA LYS A 151 3.05 -24.75 17.06
C LYS A 151 4.24 -23.84 17.39
N HIS A 152 5.43 -24.19 16.90
CA HIS A 152 6.66 -23.42 17.17
C HIS A 152 6.64 -22.05 16.51
N HIS A 153 6.04 -21.90 15.32
CA HIS A 153 5.88 -20.61 14.66
C HIS A 153 5.00 -19.65 15.48
N VAL A 154 3.84 -20.13 15.95
CA VAL A 154 2.92 -19.37 16.81
C VAL A 154 3.58 -19.06 18.16
N ALA A 155 4.23 -20.03 18.80
CA ALA A 155 4.96 -19.81 20.06
C ALA A 155 6.11 -18.81 19.92
N THR A 156 6.76 -18.74 18.74
CA THR A 156 7.78 -17.72 18.45
C THR A 156 7.16 -16.32 18.31
N GLN A 157 6.00 -16.20 17.66
CA GLN A 157 5.31 -14.92 17.45
C GLN A 157 4.62 -14.37 18.72
N MET A 158 4.05 -15.23 19.56
CA MET A 158 3.43 -14.82 20.84
C MET A 158 4.43 -14.70 21.99
N GLY A 159 5.56 -15.41 21.89
CA GLY A 159 6.38 -15.80 23.04
C GLY A 159 5.82 -17.05 23.71
N ALA A 160 6.68 -18.04 23.97
CA ALA A 160 6.27 -19.38 24.42
C ALA A 160 5.34 -19.37 25.64
N LYS A 161 5.65 -18.56 26.67
CA LYS A 161 4.82 -18.42 27.87
C LYS A 161 3.41 -17.91 27.58
N ALA A 162 3.25 -17.00 26.62
CA ALA A 162 1.94 -16.45 26.24
C ALA A 162 1.11 -17.46 25.42
N TYR A 163 1.78 -18.29 24.62
CA TYR A 163 1.15 -19.44 23.97
C TYR A 163 0.68 -20.48 24.99
N GLU A 164 1.52 -20.81 25.98
CA GLU A 164 1.20 -21.74 27.07
C GLU A 164 0.01 -21.26 27.92
N THR A 165 -0.01 -19.98 28.33
CA THR A 165 -1.17 -19.42 29.05
C THR A 165 -2.42 -19.42 28.18
N ALA A 166 -2.33 -19.00 26.91
CA ALA A 166 -3.50 -18.98 26.02
C ALA A 166 -4.05 -20.39 25.73
N LEU A 167 -3.20 -21.43 25.76
CA LEU A 167 -3.61 -22.83 25.65
C LEU A 167 -4.30 -23.33 26.92
N ALA A 168 -3.76 -23.00 28.10
CA ALA A 168 -4.38 -23.33 29.39
C ALA A 168 -5.75 -22.62 29.57
N ASP A 169 -5.85 -21.34 29.20
CA ASP A 169 -7.08 -20.56 29.20
C ASP A 169 -8.13 -21.13 28.23
N ALA A 170 -7.70 -21.70 27.09
CA ALA A 170 -8.58 -22.32 26.11
C ALA A 170 -9.16 -23.67 26.60
N VAL A 171 -8.41 -24.43 27.40
CA VAL A 171 -8.91 -25.63 28.09
C VAL A 171 -9.98 -25.23 29.12
N GLY A 172 -9.62 -24.33 30.04
CA GLY A 172 -10.57 -23.64 30.92
C GLY A 172 -11.40 -24.52 31.87
N VAL A 173 -10.93 -25.73 32.21
CA VAL A 173 -11.47 -26.59 33.28
C VAL A 173 -10.34 -27.42 33.90
N THR A 174 -10.34 -27.61 35.21
CA THR A 174 -9.38 -28.47 35.94
C THR A 174 -9.81 -29.95 36.03
N ASP A 175 -10.93 -30.34 35.40
CA ASP A 175 -11.39 -31.73 35.37
C ASP A 175 -10.40 -32.61 34.59
N GLY A 176 -10.00 -33.74 35.18
CA GLY A 176 -9.01 -34.66 34.59
C GLY A 176 -9.38 -35.30 33.25
N ARG A 177 -10.62 -35.10 32.76
CA ARG A 177 -11.05 -35.50 31.41
C ARG A 177 -10.72 -34.46 30.34
N TRP A 178 -10.50 -33.21 30.74
CA TRP A 178 -10.19 -32.08 29.86
C TRP A 178 -8.79 -31.48 30.11
N SER A 179 -8.09 -31.91 31.17
CA SER A 179 -6.74 -31.45 31.51
C SER A 179 -5.68 -31.79 30.44
N ASN A 180 -5.95 -32.77 29.58
CA ASN A 180 -5.04 -33.23 28.54
C ASN A 180 -5.58 -32.78 27.17
N VAL A 181 -4.86 -31.89 26.50
CA VAL A 181 -5.20 -31.43 25.14
C VAL A 181 -4.88 -32.54 24.12
N GLU A 182 -5.86 -32.97 23.32
CA GLU A 182 -5.58 -33.94 22.25
C GLU A 182 -4.70 -33.32 21.15
N LEU A 183 -3.93 -34.15 20.44
CA LEU A 183 -3.03 -33.66 19.39
C LEU A 183 -3.78 -32.90 18.28
N ALA A 184 -5.00 -33.33 17.94
CA ALA A 184 -5.88 -32.63 17.00
C ALA A 184 -6.40 -31.29 17.52
N GLU A 185 -6.60 -31.15 18.84
CA GLU A 185 -7.03 -29.90 19.48
C GLU A 185 -5.87 -28.90 19.56
N SER A 186 -4.67 -29.35 19.93
CA SER A 186 -3.43 -28.56 19.90
C SER A 186 -3.10 -28.07 18.48
N ARG A 187 -3.30 -28.94 17.48
CA ARG A 187 -3.19 -28.61 16.05
C ARG A 187 -4.18 -27.53 15.63
N ALA A 188 -5.47 -27.71 15.93
CA ALA A 188 -6.52 -26.74 15.61
C ALA A 188 -6.37 -25.40 16.35
N PHE A 189 -5.88 -25.41 17.59
CA PHE A 189 -5.55 -24.21 18.36
C PHE A 189 -4.37 -23.45 17.72
N SER A 190 -3.29 -24.15 17.36
CA SER A 190 -2.13 -23.56 16.67
C SER A 190 -2.56 -22.91 15.35
N LEU A 191 -3.36 -23.60 14.54
CA LEU A 191 -3.90 -23.09 13.28
C LEU A 191 -4.77 -21.82 13.48
N TYR A 192 -5.67 -21.84 14.47
CA TYR A 192 -6.50 -20.68 14.80
C TYR A 192 -5.66 -19.47 15.27
N GLN A 193 -4.64 -19.69 16.09
CA GLN A 193 -3.76 -18.62 16.55
C GLN A 193 -2.87 -18.09 15.41
N ALA A 194 -2.38 -18.94 14.50
CA ALA A 194 -1.67 -18.48 13.29
C ALA A 194 -2.56 -17.55 12.44
N GLN A 195 -3.78 -17.99 12.11
CA GLN A 195 -4.79 -17.21 11.37
C GLN A 195 -5.19 -15.89 12.07
N ARG A 196 -4.89 -15.74 13.36
CA ARG A 196 -5.07 -14.51 14.14
C ARG A 196 -3.82 -13.63 14.15
N LEU A 197 -2.65 -14.23 14.32
CA LEU A 197 -1.35 -13.54 14.39
C LEU A 197 -0.86 -13.04 13.03
N GLU A 198 -1.31 -13.63 11.92
CA GLU A 198 -1.02 -13.15 10.56
C GLU A 198 -1.28 -11.65 10.39
N ARG A 199 -2.32 -11.10 11.04
CA ARG A 199 -2.62 -9.66 11.05
C ARG A 199 -1.52 -8.83 11.73
N TYR A 200 -0.77 -9.37 12.68
CA TYR A 200 0.16 -8.60 13.53
C TYR A 200 1.64 -8.94 13.30
N ALA A 201 1.97 -10.17 12.89
CA ALA A 201 3.35 -10.58 12.63
C ALA A 201 4.01 -9.76 11.50
N VAL A 202 5.23 -9.27 11.75
CA VAL A 202 6.14 -8.81 10.69
C VAL A 202 6.75 -10.06 10.05
N LYS A 203 6.71 -10.15 8.71
CA LYS A 203 7.28 -11.30 7.98
C LYS A 203 8.80 -11.21 7.95
N GLY A 204 9.46 -12.37 8.04
CA GLY A 204 10.89 -12.48 7.80
C GLY A 204 11.21 -12.37 6.32
N THR A 205 12.51 -12.48 6.01
CA THR A 205 12.99 -12.52 4.63
C THR A 205 14.14 -13.52 4.49
N CYS A 206 14.15 -14.31 3.42
CA CYS A 206 15.23 -15.26 3.13
C CYS A 206 16.01 -14.84 1.88
N PHE A 207 17.31 -15.13 1.81
CA PHE A 207 18.08 -14.95 0.56
C PHE A 207 17.93 -16.19 -0.32
N GLU A 208 17.48 -16.02 -1.55
CA GLU A 208 17.41 -17.09 -2.56
C GLU A 208 18.66 -17.00 -3.45
N GLU A 209 19.66 -17.84 -3.16
CA GLU A 209 20.96 -17.85 -3.84
C GLU A 209 20.84 -17.95 -5.37
N LYS A 210 19.88 -18.76 -5.85
CA LYS A 210 19.64 -18.99 -7.29
C LYS A 210 19.10 -17.77 -8.03
N LEU A 211 18.53 -16.81 -7.30
CA LEU A 211 18.02 -15.54 -7.85
C LEU A 211 18.95 -14.36 -7.52
N GLY A 212 19.90 -14.51 -6.60
CA GLY A 212 20.69 -13.39 -6.05
C GLY A 212 19.84 -12.36 -5.32
N LEU A 213 18.66 -12.74 -4.81
CA LEU A 213 17.64 -11.81 -4.32
C LEU A 213 17.06 -12.26 -2.98
N THR A 214 16.73 -11.29 -2.13
CA THR A 214 16.01 -11.53 -0.87
C THR A 214 14.50 -11.59 -1.13
N LEU A 215 13.85 -12.66 -0.67
CA LEU A 215 12.42 -12.94 -0.83
C LEU A 215 11.65 -12.80 0.50
N GLU A 216 10.34 -12.60 0.39
CA GLU A 216 9.36 -12.64 1.49
C GLU A 216 9.30 -14.01 2.17
N GLY A 217 9.41 -14.06 3.49
CA GLY A 217 9.13 -15.26 4.28
C GLY A 217 10.37 -16.12 4.56
N ALA A 218 10.71 -16.28 5.83
CA ALA A 218 11.84 -17.09 6.28
C ALA A 218 11.68 -18.60 5.97
N ASP A 219 10.45 -19.10 5.86
CA ASP A 219 10.16 -20.53 5.76
C ASP A 219 10.11 -21.06 4.31
N ASN A 220 10.39 -20.24 3.29
CA ASN A 220 10.34 -20.65 1.88
C ASN A 220 11.14 -21.93 1.60
N ALA A 221 12.36 -22.04 2.16
CA ALA A 221 13.20 -23.22 1.99
C ALA A 221 12.58 -24.47 2.64
N VAL A 222 12.03 -24.34 3.85
CA VAL A 222 11.34 -25.43 4.57
C VAL A 222 10.10 -25.88 3.80
N MET A 223 9.28 -24.94 3.30
CA MET A 223 8.14 -25.23 2.43
C MET A 223 8.56 -25.97 1.16
N ALA A 224 9.57 -25.46 0.43
CA ALA A 224 10.02 -26.06 -0.82
C ALA A 224 10.60 -27.47 -0.63
N LEU A 225 11.41 -27.69 0.41
CA LEU A 225 11.95 -29.01 0.76
C LEU A 225 10.83 -29.97 1.21
N THR A 226 9.83 -29.49 1.97
CA THR A 226 8.70 -30.33 2.39
C THR A 226 7.85 -30.76 1.19
N LEU A 227 7.53 -29.84 0.27
CA LEU A 227 6.83 -30.15 -0.97
C LEU A 227 7.60 -31.17 -1.82
N HIS A 228 8.93 -31.04 -1.93
CA HIS A 228 9.76 -32.00 -2.66
C HIS A 228 9.72 -33.40 -2.02
N GLN A 229 9.81 -33.51 -0.69
CA GLN A 229 9.72 -34.80 0.00
C GLN A 229 8.30 -35.41 -0.09
N LEU A 230 7.24 -34.59 -0.05
CA LEU A 230 5.87 -35.05 -0.30
C LEU A 230 5.71 -35.61 -1.71
N GLN A 231 6.24 -34.92 -2.73
CA GLN A 231 6.25 -35.38 -4.13
C GLN A 231 7.03 -36.70 -4.29
N LYS A 232 8.22 -36.80 -3.69
CA LYS A 232 9.10 -37.99 -3.71
C LYS A 232 8.45 -39.23 -3.07
N HIS A 233 7.65 -39.05 -2.02
CA HIS A 233 7.01 -40.17 -1.31
C HIS A 233 5.56 -40.45 -1.76
N ALA A 234 4.90 -39.55 -2.50
CA ALA A 234 3.55 -39.75 -3.02
C ALA A 234 3.42 -40.92 -4.04
N SER A 235 4.53 -41.39 -4.62
CA SER A 235 4.59 -42.61 -5.44
C SER A 235 4.65 -43.91 -4.62
N HIS A 236 4.89 -43.83 -3.30
CA HIS A 236 5.15 -44.99 -2.44
C HIS A 236 4.23 -45.10 -1.22
N ALA A 237 3.46 -44.05 -0.90
CA ALA A 237 2.54 -44.00 0.24
C ALA A 237 1.17 -43.42 -0.17
N LEU A 238 0.18 -43.57 0.71
CA LEU A 238 -1.11 -42.87 0.56
C LEU A 238 -0.87 -41.35 0.46
N PRO A 239 -1.60 -40.64 -0.42
CA PRO A 239 -1.38 -39.21 -0.63
C PRO A 239 -1.61 -38.40 0.66
N PRO A 240 -0.81 -37.33 0.90
CA PRO A 240 -0.93 -36.51 2.09
C PRO A 240 -2.29 -35.82 2.19
N SER A 241 -2.74 -35.56 3.42
CA SER A 241 -3.98 -34.82 3.67
C SER A 241 -3.83 -33.36 3.24
N VAL A 242 -4.84 -32.78 2.60
CA VAL A 242 -4.77 -31.39 2.10
C VAL A 242 -4.60 -30.38 3.24
N ASP A 243 -5.19 -30.66 4.40
CA ASP A 243 -5.01 -29.90 5.66
C ASP A 243 -3.53 -29.70 6.05
N LEU A 244 -2.63 -30.58 5.59
CA LEU A 244 -1.18 -30.46 5.82
C LEU A 244 -0.54 -29.34 4.99
N LEU A 245 -1.00 -29.17 3.75
CA LEU A 245 -0.56 -28.10 2.86
C LEU A 245 -1.12 -26.75 3.29
N GLU A 246 -2.35 -26.74 3.84
CA GLU A 246 -2.94 -25.56 4.48
C GLU A 246 -2.10 -25.07 5.67
N GLU A 247 -1.71 -25.96 6.60
CA GLU A 247 -0.83 -25.61 7.72
C GLU A 247 0.52 -25.02 7.28
N LEU A 248 1.15 -25.60 6.25
CA LEU A 248 2.42 -25.09 5.71
C LEU A 248 2.25 -23.69 5.09
N MET A 249 1.09 -23.38 4.52
CA MET A 249 0.80 -22.03 4.02
C MET A 249 0.61 -21.01 5.15
N HIS A 250 0.24 -21.43 6.37
CA HIS A 250 0.15 -20.58 7.57
C HIS A 250 1.49 -20.31 8.27
N LEU A 251 2.61 -20.79 7.71
CA LEU A 251 3.98 -20.40 8.08
C LEU A 251 4.39 -19.05 7.44
N ASP A 252 5.61 -18.57 7.72
CA ASP A 252 6.17 -17.34 7.16
C ASP A 252 6.72 -17.61 5.75
N VAL A 253 5.81 -17.74 4.79
CA VAL A 253 6.09 -18.06 3.37
C VAL A 253 5.64 -16.95 2.42
N SER A 254 6.34 -16.84 1.29
CA SER A 254 5.91 -15.99 0.17
C SER A 254 4.63 -16.51 -0.50
N TRP A 255 3.90 -15.60 -1.15
CA TRP A 255 2.77 -15.95 -2.02
C TRP A 255 3.13 -16.94 -3.13
N SER A 256 4.38 -16.94 -3.62
CA SER A 256 4.83 -17.82 -4.70
C SER A 256 5.17 -19.23 -4.20
N SER A 257 5.68 -19.38 -2.97
CA SER A 257 5.77 -20.67 -2.28
C SER A 257 4.38 -21.22 -1.94
N ALA A 258 3.47 -20.37 -1.48
CA ALA A 258 2.08 -20.75 -1.21
C ALA A 258 1.32 -21.17 -2.48
N LEU A 259 1.57 -20.50 -3.62
CA LEU A 259 1.01 -20.88 -4.92
C LEU A 259 1.48 -22.27 -5.36
N LYS A 260 2.76 -22.63 -5.16
CA LYS A 260 3.26 -23.98 -5.43
C LYS A 260 2.54 -25.04 -4.59
N ALA A 261 2.31 -24.78 -3.31
CA ALA A 261 1.56 -25.68 -2.43
C ALA A 261 0.09 -25.84 -2.87
N TYR A 262 -0.56 -24.75 -3.29
CA TYR A 262 -1.92 -24.74 -3.83
C TYR A 262 -2.04 -25.53 -5.14
N THR A 263 -1.13 -25.30 -6.10
CA THR A 263 -1.11 -26.06 -7.36
C THR A 263 -0.87 -27.54 -7.12
N TYR A 264 0.07 -27.90 -6.24
CA TYR A 264 0.29 -29.30 -5.85
C TYR A 264 -0.93 -29.94 -5.18
N ALA A 265 -1.67 -29.22 -4.33
CA ALA A 265 -2.93 -29.70 -3.75
C ALA A 265 -4.00 -29.97 -4.83
N LYS A 266 -4.08 -29.12 -5.85
CA LYS A 266 -4.99 -29.29 -7.00
C LYS A 266 -4.59 -30.47 -7.89
N GLU A 267 -3.30 -30.66 -8.15
CA GLU A 267 -2.77 -31.84 -8.85
C GLU A 267 -3.06 -33.15 -8.09
N LEU A 268 -2.85 -33.14 -6.77
CA LEU A 268 -3.02 -34.30 -5.90
C LEU A 268 -4.48 -34.77 -5.79
N THR A 269 -5.42 -33.83 -5.67
CA THR A 269 -6.85 -34.12 -5.50
C THR A 269 -7.64 -34.21 -6.80
N LYS A 270 -7.17 -33.53 -7.85
CA LYS A 270 -7.91 -33.26 -9.12
C LYS A 270 -9.17 -32.40 -8.96
N PHE A 271 -9.38 -31.81 -7.78
CA PHE A 271 -10.46 -30.86 -7.47
C PHE A 271 -9.85 -29.51 -7.07
N ASP A 272 -10.67 -28.47 -6.95
CA ASP A 272 -10.21 -27.19 -6.41
C ASP A 272 -9.91 -27.30 -4.90
N PRO A 273 -8.76 -26.79 -4.41
CA PRO A 273 -8.40 -26.87 -2.99
C PRO A 273 -9.42 -26.18 -2.05
N PRO A 274 -9.44 -26.55 -0.75
CA PRO A 274 -10.36 -25.99 0.23
C PRO A 274 -10.30 -24.46 0.32
N ALA A 275 -11.45 -23.85 0.61
CA ALA A 275 -11.61 -22.40 0.74
C ALA A 275 -10.57 -21.74 1.68
N GLY A 276 -10.12 -22.43 2.74
CA GLY A 276 -9.06 -21.96 3.64
C GLY A 276 -7.72 -21.73 2.92
N MET A 277 -7.26 -22.70 2.13
CA MET A 277 -6.06 -22.56 1.29
C MET A 277 -6.20 -21.42 0.28
N THR A 278 -7.35 -21.33 -0.40
CA THR A 278 -7.62 -20.25 -1.38
C THR A 278 -7.60 -18.87 -0.70
N THR A 279 -8.23 -18.76 0.47
CA THR A 279 -8.25 -17.53 1.29
C THR A 279 -6.84 -17.13 1.72
N ARG A 280 -6.04 -18.07 2.23
CA ARG A 280 -4.66 -17.82 2.65
C ARG A 280 -3.77 -17.44 1.47
N LEU A 281 -3.95 -18.08 0.30
CA LEU A 281 -3.23 -17.72 -0.92
C LEU A 281 -3.58 -16.30 -1.39
N MET A 282 -4.88 -15.96 -1.45
CA MET A 282 -5.34 -14.61 -1.77
C MET A 282 -4.77 -13.58 -0.79
N GLY A 283 -4.83 -13.84 0.53
CA GLY A 283 -4.28 -12.98 1.56
C GLY A 283 -2.76 -12.78 1.47
N LEU A 284 -2.01 -13.77 0.99
CA LEU A 284 -0.58 -13.61 0.67
C LEU A 284 -0.35 -12.84 -0.63
N MET A 285 -1.21 -13.01 -1.64
CA MET A 285 -1.14 -12.29 -2.93
C MET A 285 -1.53 -10.82 -2.83
N THR A 286 -2.42 -10.43 -1.92
CA THR A 286 -2.95 -9.06 -1.80
C THR A 286 -2.44 -8.32 -0.57
N GLY A 287 -2.15 -9.07 0.50
CA GLY A 287 -2.07 -8.54 1.84
C GLY A 287 -0.90 -7.59 2.10
N TYR A 288 -1.00 -7.00 3.29
CA TYR A 288 0.07 -6.25 3.94
C TYR A 288 1.32 -7.11 4.23
N LYS A 289 2.38 -6.44 4.70
CA LYS A 289 3.61 -7.03 5.25
C LYS A 289 4.55 -7.64 4.22
N THR A 290 5.15 -6.82 3.37
CA THR A 290 6.45 -7.13 2.77
C THR A 290 7.31 -5.90 2.60
N ASN A 291 8.59 -6.03 2.94
CA ASN A 291 9.63 -5.04 2.64
C ASN A 291 10.12 -5.13 1.18
N SER A 292 9.44 -5.91 0.32
CA SER A 292 9.77 -6.09 -1.10
C SER A 292 8.95 -5.14 -1.98
N LEU A 293 9.66 -4.28 -2.72
CA LEU A 293 9.14 -3.28 -3.68
C LEU A 293 8.55 -3.89 -4.97
N GLY A 294 7.86 -5.03 -4.87
CA GLY A 294 7.33 -5.79 -6.00
C GLY A 294 5.82 -5.61 -6.20
N SER A 295 5.37 -5.59 -7.45
CA SER A 295 3.94 -5.56 -7.78
C SER A 295 3.23 -6.82 -7.30
N ARG A 296 2.39 -6.70 -6.27
CA ARG A 296 1.53 -7.78 -5.76
C ARG A 296 0.58 -8.31 -6.86
N PRO A 297 0.40 -9.63 -7.02
CA PRO A 297 -0.41 -10.22 -8.10
C PRO A 297 -1.93 -10.14 -7.85
N TRP A 298 -2.45 -8.94 -7.59
CA TRP A 298 -3.87 -8.71 -7.23
C TRP A 298 -4.87 -9.22 -8.27
N LYS A 299 -4.51 -9.23 -9.57
CA LYS A 299 -5.33 -9.81 -10.64
C LYS A 299 -5.61 -11.29 -10.42
N GLU A 300 -4.60 -12.03 -9.95
CA GLU A 300 -4.70 -13.46 -9.71
C GLU A 300 -5.53 -13.75 -8.45
N ALA A 301 -5.42 -12.90 -7.42
CA ALA A 301 -6.28 -13.00 -6.24
C ALA A 301 -7.77 -12.74 -6.55
N LEU A 302 -8.09 -11.79 -7.44
CA LEU A 302 -9.46 -11.61 -7.94
C LEU A 302 -9.93 -12.81 -8.76
N ARG A 303 -9.07 -13.36 -9.63
CA ARG A 303 -9.37 -14.57 -10.42
C ARG A 303 -9.64 -15.79 -9.52
N LEU A 304 -8.90 -15.93 -8.42
CA LEU A 304 -9.12 -16.97 -7.40
C LEU A 304 -10.41 -16.74 -6.60
N TYR A 305 -10.76 -15.49 -6.27
CA TYR A 305 -12.05 -15.16 -5.64
C TYR A 305 -13.23 -15.53 -6.55
N GLU A 306 -13.18 -15.17 -7.83
CA GLU A 306 -14.22 -15.51 -8.81
C GLU A 306 -14.40 -17.04 -8.90
N GLN A 307 -13.30 -17.81 -8.98
CA GLN A 307 -13.37 -19.27 -8.93
C GLN A 307 -13.92 -19.80 -7.61
N LEU A 308 -13.54 -19.23 -6.46
CA LEU A 308 -14.06 -19.63 -5.16
C LEU A 308 -15.57 -19.41 -5.05
N THR A 309 -16.09 -18.27 -5.50
CA THR A 309 -17.54 -18.00 -5.53
C THR A 309 -18.32 -18.94 -6.48
N GLN A 310 -17.66 -19.50 -7.50
CA GLN A 310 -18.26 -20.45 -8.45
C GLN A 310 -18.11 -21.93 -8.00
N SER A 311 -17.20 -22.23 -7.06
CA SER A 311 -16.87 -23.59 -6.63
C SER A 311 -17.96 -24.31 -5.83
N GLY A 312 -18.95 -23.56 -5.29
CA GLY A 312 -19.98 -24.10 -4.40
C GLY A 312 -19.53 -24.31 -2.95
N TYR A 313 -18.30 -23.93 -2.58
CA TYR A 313 -17.88 -23.86 -1.18
C TYR A 313 -18.48 -22.63 -0.45
N ASP A 314 -18.72 -22.77 0.85
CA ASP A 314 -18.99 -21.63 1.73
C ASP A 314 -17.78 -20.66 1.72
N VAL A 315 -17.98 -19.45 1.19
CA VAL A 315 -16.91 -18.44 1.08
C VAL A 315 -16.70 -17.78 2.44
N PRO A 316 -15.50 -17.83 3.05
CA PRO A 316 -15.26 -17.22 4.36
C PRO A 316 -15.12 -15.69 4.23
N LEU A 317 -15.49 -14.97 5.29
CA LEU A 317 -15.46 -13.50 5.31
C LEU A 317 -14.06 -12.91 5.06
N ASP A 318 -13.00 -13.61 5.48
CA ASP A 318 -11.61 -13.27 5.16
C ASP A 318 -11.28 -13.36 3.65
N ALA A 319 -11.96 -14.20 2.86
CA ALA A 319 -11.79 -14.23 1.40
C ALA A 319 -12.41 -13.01 0.72
N HIS A 320 -13.59 -12.58 1.18
CA HIS A 320 -14.21 -11.32 0.73
C HIS A 320 -13.33 -10.12 1.12
N ALA A 321 -12.75 -10.12 2.33
CA ALA A 321 -11.78 -9.10 2.74
C ALA A 321 -10.51 -9.10 1.87
N ALA A 322 -9.94 -10.27 1.58
CA ALA A 322 -8.77 -10.39 0.72
C ALA A 322 -9.06 -9.97 -0.75
N ALA A 323 -10.28 -10.19 -1.25
CA ALA A 323 -10.72 -9.70 -2.55
C ALA A 323 -10.91 -8.17 -2.56
N LEU A 324 -11.40 -7.56 -1.48
CA LEU A 324 -11.45 -6.11 -1.32
C LEU A 324 -10.05 -5.49 -1.22
N ASP A 325 -9.12 -6.12 -0.49
CA ASP A 325 -7.70 -5.74 -0.52
C ASP A 325 -7.12 -5.87 -1.94
N ALA A 326 -7.58 -6.82 -2.77
CA ALA A 326 -7.20 -6.92 -4.19
C ALA A 326 -7.75 -5.74 -5.03
N VAL A 327 -8.98 -5.28 -4.75
CA VAL A 327 -9.56 -4.06 -5.38
C VAL A 327 -8.78 -2.82 -4.94
N TRP A 328 -8.38 -2.72 -3.66
CA TRP A 328 -7.49 -1.66 -3.19
C TRP A 328 -6.12 -1.69 -3.91
N ARG A 329 -5.48 -2.87 -4.02
CA ARG A 329 -4.22 -3.08 -4.76
C ARG A 329 -4.33 -2.80 -6.27
N ARG A 330 -5.51 -2.94 -6.88
CA ARG A 330 -5.76 -2.50 -8.26
C ARG A 330 -5.55 -0.99 -8.42
N GLY A 331 -5.93 -0.21 -7.41
CA GLY A 331 -5.78 1.24 -7.36
C GLY A 331 -4.63 1.71 -6.49
N ASP A 332 -3.44 1.12 -6.63
CA ASP A 332 -2.22 1.53 -5.89
C ASP A 332 -1.62 2.85 -6.42
N ALA A 333 -2.45 3.89 -6.45
CA ALA A 333 -2.05 5.28 -6.66
C ALA A 333 -1.28 5.84 -5.45
N PHE A 334 -1.34 5.18 -4.29
CA PHE A 334 -0.58 5.55 -3.10
C PHE A 334 0.94 5.35 -3.31
N ALA A 335 1.35 4.35 -4.10
CA ALA A 335 2.72 4.22 -4.60
C ALA A 335 3.12 5.30 -5.65
N LYS A 336 2.15 6.00 -6.25
CA LYS A 336 2.35 7.03 -7.29
C LYS A 336 1.48 8.27 -7.06
N PRO A 337 1.67 9.05 -5.97
CA PRO A 337 0.77 10.13 -5.57
C PRO A 337 0.70 11.33 -6.54
N HIS A 338 1.46 11.31 -7.63
CA HIS A 338 1.41 12.30 -8.71
C HIS A 338 0.59 11.83 -9.93
N GLN A 339 0.00 10.63 -9.88
CA GLN A 339 -0.86 10.06 -10.91
C GLN A 339 -2.16 9.53 -10.28
N PRO A 340 -3.15 10.40 -9.98
CA PRO A 340 -4.46 9.94 -9.51
C PRO A 340 -5.13 9.08 -10.59
N LEU A 341 -5.83 8.03 -10.15
CA LEU A 341 -6.54 7.10 -11.05
C LEU A 341 -7.58 7.85 -11.90
N PRO A 342 -7.70 7.55 -13.21
CA PRO A 342 -8.77 8.10 -14.04
C PRO A 342 -10.16 7.79 -13.44
N PRO A 343 -11.14 8.71 -13.53
CA PRO A 343 -12.49 8.49 -12.99
C PRO A 343 -13.18 7.21 -13.51
N ALA A 344 -12.86 6.78 -14.72
CA ALA A 344 -13.35 5.52 -15.28
C ALA A 344 -12.81 4.27 -14.55
N GLU A 345 -11.55 4.31 -14.09
CA GLU A 345 -10.95 3.21 -13.32
C GLU A 345 -11.47 3.21 -11.88
N GLN A 346 -11.62 4.39 -11.27
CA GLN A 346 -12.29 4.56 -9.97
C GLN A 346 -13.72 4.00 -10.01
N ALA A 347 -14.49 4.27 -11.07
CA ALA A 347 -15.83 3.73 -11.25
C ALA A 347 -15.85 2.19 -11.40
N GLN A 348 -14.90 1.60 -12.12
CA GLN A 348 -14.78 0.13 -12.21
C GLN A 348 -14.35 -0.50 -10.87
N MET A 349 -13.50 0.15 -10.10
CA MET A 349 -13.14 -0.28 -8.75
C MET A 349 -14.33 -0.21 -7.79
N TRP A 350 -15.11 0.87 -7.86
CA TRP A 350 -16.36 1.00 -7.11
C TRP A 350 -17.36 -0.11 -7.45
N GLN A 351 -17.54 -0.43 -8.73
CA GLN A 351 -18.38 -1.56 -9.16
C GLN A 351 -17.87 -2.92 -8.64
N ALA A 352 -16.56 -3.13 -8.60
CA ALA A 352 -15.98 -4.36 -8.03
C ALA A 352 -16.20 -4.46 -6.51
N LEU A 353 -16.01 -3.35 -5.78
CA LEU A 353 -16.30 -3.25 -4.34
C LEU A 353 -17.77 -3.59 -4.04
N VAL A 354 -18.70 -2.93 -4.74
CA VAL A 354 -20.14 -3.12 -4.56
C VAL A 354 -20.52 -4.59 -4.77
N ARG A 355 -20.06 -5.22 -5.87
CA ARG A 355 -20.29 -6.65 -6.11
C ARG A 355 -19.76 -7.55 -4.99
N ILE A 356 -18.56 -7.28 -4.45
CA ILE A 356 -18.03 -8.09 -3.34
C ILE A 356 -18.87 -7.88 -2.06
N ARG A 357 -19.34 -6.65 -1.80
CA ARG A 357 -20.21 -6.32 -0.67
C ARG A 357 -21.61 -6.94 -0.76
N GLU A 358 -22.19 -7.00 -1.96
CA GLU A 358 -23.50 -7.62 -2.23
C GLU A 358 -23.53 -9.13 -1.96
N ASN A 359 -22.37 -9.81 -1.99
CA ASN A 359 -22.26 -11.23 -1.67
C ASN A 359 -22.29 -11.54 -0.15
N VAL A 360 -22.15 -10.53 0.72
CA VAL A 360 -22.03 -10.69 2.18
C VAL A 360 -23.25 -10.10 2.89
N LYS A 361 -23.92 -10.88 3.74
CA LYS A 361 -25.10 -10.40 4.49
C LYS A 361 -24.66 -9.66 5.75
N ASP A 362 -25.36 -8.60 6.10
CA ASP A 362 -25.00 -7.75 7.25
C ASP A 362 -24.92 -8.52 8.57
N ALA A 363 -25.77 -9.54 8.75
CA ALA A 363 -25.78 -10.43 9.91
C ALA A 363 -24.52 -11.33 10.04
N GLU A 364 -23.71 -11.44 8.98
CA GLU A 364 -22.46 -12.22 8.94
C GLU A 364 -21.25 -11.35 9.31
N VAL A 365 -21.36 -10.01 9.19
CA VAL A 365 -20.28 -9.04 9.46
C VAL A 365 -20.16 -8.77 10.97
N THR A 366 -19.55 -9.70 11.71
CA THR A 366 -19.35 -9.57 13.17
C THR A 366 -17.98 -10.06 13.63
N GLY A 367 -17.51 -9.54 14.77
CA GLY A 367 -16.26 -9.96 15.41
C GLY A 367 -15.00 -9.65 14.58
N GLU A 368 -13.91 -10.39 14.83
CA GLU A 368 -12.60 -10.08 14.24
C GLU A 368 -12.60 -10.15 12.70
N ALA A 369 -13.26 -11.15 12.11
CA ALA A 369 -13.41 -11.25 10.65
C ALA A 369 -14.31 -10.12 10.09
N GLY A 370 -15.35 -9.73 10.81
CA GLY A 370 -16.15 -8.54 10.49
C GLY A 370 -15.30 -7.26 10.47
N CYS A 371 -14.43 -7.07 11.47
CA CYS A 371 -13.53 -5.92 11.53
C CYS A 371 -12.57 -5.89 10.32
N ARG A 372 -12.00 -7.04 9.94
CA ARG A 372 -11.13 -7.17 8.76
C ARG A 372 -11.88 -6.83 7.46
N PHE A 373 -13.13 -7.28 7.32
CA PHE A 373 -13.97 -6.98 6.15
C PHE A 373 -14.35 -5.50 6.07
N SER A 374 -14.79 -4.88 7.17
CA SER A 374 -15.09 -3.44 7.21
C SER A 374 -13.84 -2.58 6.93
N GLU A 375 -12.68 -2.95 7.45
CA GLU A 375 -11.41 -2.28 7.14
C GLU A 375 -11.05 -2.42 5.64
N ALA A 376 -11.25 -3.60 5.04
CA ALA A 376 -11.01 -3.81 3.61
C ALA A 376 -12.02 -3.05 2.72
N LEU A 377 -13.28 -2.89 3.16
CA LEU A 377 -14.25 -1.99 2.51
C LEU A 377 -13.78 -0.54 2.59
N ILE A 378 -13.30 -0.07 3.74
CA ILE A 378 -12.74 1.28 3.91
C ILE A 378 -11.56 1.50 2.96
N LYS A 379 -10.61 0.54 2.88
CA LYS A 379 -9.49 0.56 1.92
C LYS A 379 -9.94 0.66 0.46
N ALA A 380 -10.85 -0.22 0.04
CA ALA A 380 -11.34 -0.26 -1.33
C ALA A 380 -12.14 1.00 -1.70
N ALA A 381 -12.97 1.53 -0.79
CA ALA A 381 -13.71 2.77 -0.98
C ALA A 381 -12.77 3.98 -1.08
N SER A 382 -11.72 4.00 -0.25
CA SER A 382 -10.66 5.02 -0.29
C SER A 382 -9.94 5.05 -1.64
N ALA A 383 -9.54 3.89 -2.18
CA ALA A 383 -8.90 3.81 -3.49
C ALA A 383 -9.85 4.09 -4.67
N ALA A 384 -11.16 3.81 -4.51
CA ALA A 384 -12.20 4.18 -5.46
C ALA A 384 -12.62 5.68 -5.38
N GLY A 385 -11.93 6.50 -4.57
CA GLY A 385 -12.19 7.93 -4.45
C GLY A 385 -13.46 8.30 -3.66
N ARG A 386 -14.06 7.35 -2.93
CA ARG A 386 -15.29 7.55 -2.14
C ARG A 386 -14.95 7.81 -0.67
N TRP A 387 -14.37 8.98 -0.39
CA TRP A 387 -13.97 9.35 0.97
C TRP A 387 -15.17 9.45 1.92
N GLU A 388 -16.34 9.86 1.43
CA GLU A 388 -17.59 9.92 2.18
C GLU A 388 -18.02 8.53 2.67
N VAL A 389 -17.89 7.51 1.81
CA VAL A 389 -18.22 6.12 2.14
C VAL A 389 -17.18 5.52 3.07
N ALA A 390 -15.88 5.79 2.85
CA ALA A 390 -14.81 5.36 3.76
C ALA A 390 -14.98 5.95 5.18
N VAL A 391 -15.47 7.19 5.27
CA VAL A 391 -15.88 7.85 6.52
C VAL A 391 -17.13 7.21 7.14
N GLN A 392 -18.17 6.96 6.34
CA GLN A 392 -19.41 6.35 6.84
C GLN A 392 -19.15 4.96 7.41
N LEU A 393 -18.45 4.10 6.66
CA LEU A 393 -18.04 2.76 7.10
C LEU A 393 -17.20 2.77 8.39
N LEU A 394 -16.38 3.81 8.60
CA LEU A 394 -15.63 4.00 9.85
C LEU A 394 -16.56 4.43 11.00
N SER A 395 -17.60 5.23 10.75
CA SER A 395 -18.59 5.63 11.75
C SER A 395 -19.63 4.55 12.09
N GLU A 396 -19.76 3.53 11.24
CA GLU A 396 -20.53 2.30 11.50
C GLU A 396 -19.78 1.31 12.42
N MET A 397 -18.51 1.59 12.74
CA MET A 397 -17.71 0.84 13.72
C MET A 397 -17.83 1.46 15.12
N ASP A 398 -17.93 0.62 16.15
CA ASP A 398 -18.07 1.04 17.56
C ASP A 398 -16.73 1.54 18.12
N VAL A 399 -16.68 2.82 18.46
CA VAL A 399 -15.50 3.53 18.95
C VAL A 399 -15.20 3.21 20.43
N THR A 400 -16.08 2.48 21.13
CA THR A 400 -15.89 2.13 22.55
C THR A 400 -14.97 0.93 22.76
N GLN A 401 -14.06 1.04 23.74
CA GLN A 401 -13.16 -0.05 24.15
C GLN A 401 -13.85 -1.06 25.10
N ALA A 402 -15.08 -1.48 24.79
CA ALA A 402 -15.90 -2.27 25.72
C ALA A 402 -15.57 -3.78 25.69
N ASP A 403 -15.14 -4.33 26.83
CA ASP A 403 -14.63 -5.71 27.01
C ASP A 403 -15.61 -6.86 26.70
N THR A 404 -16.89 -6.58 26.39
CA THR A 404 -17.99 -7.53 26.65
C THR A 404 -18.66 -8.15 25.42
N SER A 405 -18.18 -7.92 24.19
CA SER A 405 -18.89 -8.39 22.99
C SER A 405 -18.00 -8.77 21.82
N SER A 406 -17.92 -10.08 21.53
CA SER A 406 -17.34 -10.63 20.30
C SER A 406 -18.17 -10.38 19.03
N ARG A 407 -19.11 -9.43 19.06
CA ARG A 407 -19.93 -9.00 17.92
C ARG A 407 -19.62 -7.58 17.48
N LEU A 408 -18.99 -6.75 18.33
CA LEU A 408 -18.69 -5.36 17.98
C LEU A 408 -17.66 -5.30 16.85
N LEU A 409 -17.81 -4.29 16.00
CA LEU A 409 -16.88 -3.93 14.95
C LEU A 409 -16.04 -2.77 15.47
N VAL A 410 -14.84 -3.04 16.01
CA VAL A 410 -13.99 -1.99 16.61
C VAL A 410 -13.06 -1.41 15.54
N PRO A 411 -13.00 -0.07 15.35
CA PRO A 411 -12.20 0.54 14.31
C PRO A 411 -10.71 0.44 14.64
N THR A 412 -9.94 -0.13 13.72
CA THR A 412 -8.50 -0.35 13.88
C THR A 412 -7.70 0.92 13.58
N ALA A 413 -6.44 0.95 14.02
CA ALA A 413 -5.53 2.04 13.65
C ALA A 413 -5.41 2.17 12.11
N GLU A 414 -5.41 1.04 11.39
CA GLU A 414 -5.48 1.01 9.93
C GLU A 414 -6.77 1.65 9.37
N SER A 415 -7.96 1.29 9.88
CA SER A 415 -9.25 1.87 9.43
C SER A 415 -9.25 3.40 9.50
N PHE A 416 -8.74 3.97 10.60
CA PHE A 416 -8.58 5.41 10.75
C PHE A 416 -7.58 6.00 9.75
N LEU A 417 -6.40 5.40 9.57
CA LEU A 417 -5.38 5.91 8.63
C LEU A 417 -5.89 5.92 7.18
N PHE A 418 -6.60 4.88 6.75
CA PHE A 418 -7.16 4.82 5.40
C PHE A 418 -8.29 5.83 5.16
N ALA A 419 -9.25 5.95 6.09
CA ALA A 419 -10.31 6.96 5.97
C ALA A 419 -9.75 8.39 5.96
N MET A 420 -8.75 8.69 6.81
CA MET A 420 -8.05 9.98 6.77
C MET A 420 -7.29 10.18 5.45
N ALA A 421 -6.65 9.13 4.90
CA ALA A 421 -5.96 9.21 3.62
C ALA A 421 -6.93 9.53 2.47
N ALA A 422 -8.13 8.94 2.47
CA ALA A 422 -9.18 9.27 1.51
C ALA A 422 -9.60 10.75 1.61
N CYS A 423 -9.87 11.24 2.83
CA CYS A 423 -10.18 12.66 3.07
C CYS A 423 -9.05 13.57 2.57
N ASN A 424 -7.79 13.23 2.81
CA ASN A 424 -6.64 14.01 2.34
C ASN A 424 -6.54 14.04 0.82
N VAL A 425 -6.68 12.90 0.14
CA VAL A 425 -6.64 12.81 -1.34
C VAL A 425 -7.80 13.59 -1.97
N ALA A 426 -8.98 13.61 -1.34
CA ALA A 426 -10.10 14.47 -1.70
C ALA A 426 -9.95 15.95 -1.27
N HIS A 427 -8.75 16.35 -0.82
CA HIS A 427 -8.40 17.69 -0.30
C HIS A 427 -9.20 18.15 0.94
N ASN A 428 -10.02 17.30 1.56
CA ASN A 428 -10.80 17.60 2.75
C ASN A 428 -9.97 17.50 4.05
N ALA A 429 -9.03 18.44 4.18
CA ALA A 429 -8.16 18.57 5.34
C ALA A 429 -8.91 18.79 6.66
N ALA A 430 -10.10 19.41 6.62
CA ALA A 430 -10.91 19.67 7.80
C ALA A 430 -11.44 18.36 8.41
N TYR A 431 -12.00 17.47 7.59
CA TYR A 431 -12.52 16.18 8.06
C TYR A 431 -11.38 15.25 8.52
N ALA A 432 -10.28 15.18 7.77
CA ALA A 432 -9.09 14.42 8.16
C ALA A 432 -8.52 14.89 9.52
N ASN A 433 -8.49 16.20 9.79
CA ASN A 433 -8.06 16.74 11.09
C ASN A 433 -9.04 16.42 12.25
N SER A 434 -10.32 16.18 11.97
CA SER A 434 -11.30 15.74 12.97
C SER A 434 -11.15 14.25 13.29
N LEU A 435 -11.01 13.40 12.26
CA LEU A 435 -10.68 11.98 12.44
C LEU A 435 -9.36 11.80 13.21
N LEU A 436 -8.34 12.63 12.95
CA LEU A 436 -7.07 12.59 13.67
C LEU A 436 -7.22 12.85 15.18
N LYS A 437 -8.21 13.65 15.61
CA LYS A 437 -8.51 13.85 17.04
C LYS A 437 -9.11 12.59 17.67
N ALA A 438 -10.04 11.94 16.97
CA ALA A 438 -10.66 10.69 17.43
C ALA A 438 -9.64 9.54 17.49
N PHE A 439 -8.83 9.40 16.44
CA PHE A 439 -7.69 8.49 16.40
C PHE A 439 -6.74 8.71 17.57
N GLY A 440 -6.34 9.97 17.84
CA GLY A 440 -5.44 10.33 18.94
C GLY A 440 -5.99 10.09 20.36
N ALA A 441 -7.26 9.72 20.51
CA ALA A 441 -7.84 9.29 21.79
C ALA A 441 -7.74 7.76 22.01
N LEU A 442 -7.44 6.98 20.96
CA LEU A 442 -7.38 5.51 20.99
C LEU A 442 -6.00 4.96 20.61
N TYR A 443 -5.29 5.65 19.72
CA TYR A 443 -4.11 5.15 18.99
C TYR A 443 -3.04 6.23 18.80
N THR A 444 -1.82 5.77 18.56
CA THR A 444 -0.71 6.60 18.08
C THR A 444 -0.43 6.29 16.61
N LEU A 445 0.26 7.17 15.88
CA LEU A 445 0.67 6.88 14.49
C LEU A 445 1.59 5.64 14.39
N ARG A 446 2.26 5.24 15.48
CA ARG A 446 3.05 4.01 15.62
C ARG A 446 2.21 2.75 15.88
N SER A 447 0.93 2.90 16.20
CA SER A 447 0.00 1.78 16.46
C SER A 447 -0.52 1.11 15.19
N ALA A 448 -0.29 1.71 14.01
CA ALA A 448 -0.68 1.15 12.71
C ALA A 448 0.54 0.51 12.00
N HIS A 449 0.28 -0.50 11.16
CA HIS A 449 1.31 -1.13 10.34
C HIS A 449 2.01 -0.11 9.41
N PRO A 450 3.34 -0.19 9.20
CA PRO A 450 4.11 0.82 8.46
C PRO A 450 3.62 1.13 7.04
N GLU A 451 2.98 0.18 6.37
CA GLU A 451 2.38 0.39 5.04
C GLU A 451 1.15 1.33 5.09
N ALA A 452 0.38 1.31 6.19
CA ALA A 452 -0.76 2.22 6.41
C ALA A 452 -0.25 3.60 6.81
N LEU A 453 0.79 3.64 7.65
CA LEU A 453 1.48 4.87 7.99
C LEU A 453 2.10 5.54 6.75
N ALA A 454 2.76 4.78 5.88
CA ALA A 454 3.28 5.28 4.61
C ALA A 454 2.15 5.82 3.71
N THR A 455 1.05 5.07 3.56
CA THR A 455 -0.14 5.50 2.81
C THR A 455 -0.68 6.84 3.33
N TYR A 456 -0.83 6.97 4.65
CA TYR A 456 -1.24 8.21 5.31
C TYR A 456 -0.25 9.36 5.06
N LEU A 457 1.05 9.15 5.29
CA LEU A 457 2.09 10.17 5.10
C LEU A 457 2.21 10.65 3.64
N GLN A 458 2.02 9.76 2.65
CA GLN A 458 1.95 10.14 1.24
C GLN A 458 0.68 10.98 0.97
N SER A 459 -0.47 10.60 1.52
CA SER A 459 -1.74 11.34 1.36
C SER A 459 -1.68 12.78 1.86
N LEU A 460 -0.91 13.06 2.92
CA LEU A 460 -0.79 14.40 3.50
C LEU A 460 -0.33 15.46 2.49
N ARG A 461 0.35 15.06 1.40
CA ARG A 461 0.80 15.99 0.33
C ARG A 461 -0.34 16.75 -0.32
N HIS A 462 -1.50 16.12 -0.48
CA HIS A 462 -2.70 16.73 -1.05
C HIS A 462 -3.24 17.86 -0.15
N VAL A 463 -2.90 17.87 1.14
CA VAL A 463 -3.35 18.86 2.13
C VAL A 463 -2.22 19.69 2.77
N VAL A 464 -0.99 19.64 2.23
CA VAL A 464 0.17 20.48 2.65
C VAL A 464 -0.10 22.00 2.55
N HIS A 465 -1.16 22.40 1.86
CA HIS A 465 -1.58 23.80 1.72
C HIS A 465 -2.76 24.17 2.64
N LEU A 466 -3.35 23.18 3.32
CA LEU A 466 -4.66 23.26 3.99
C LEU A 466 -4.61 22.85 5.47
N THR A 467 -3.53 22.22 5.96
CA THR A 467 -3.36 21.89 7.38
C THR A 467 -1.95 22.21 7.90
N GLY A 468 -1.88 22.99 8.97
CA GLY A 468 -0.63 23.28 9.68
C GLY A 468 -0.13 22.14 10.58
N ARG A 469 -0.90 21.05 10.76
CA ARG A 469 -0.60 19.98 11.73
C ARG A 469 0.42 18.94 11.25
N ILE A 470 0.82 18.96 9.98
CA ILE A 470 1.73 17.96 9.38
C ILE A 470 3.09 17.95 10.09
N GLY A 471 3.67 19.12 10.37
CA GLY A 471 5.01 19.19 10.97
C GLY A 471 5.07 18.52 12.33
N SER A 472 4.11 18.83 13.21
CA SER A 472 4.00 18.19 14.53
C SER A 472 3.79 16.66 14.48
N GLN A 473 3.18 16.12 13.42
CA GLN A 473 3.04 14.65 13.24
C GLN A 473 4.38 14.02 12.85
N VAL A 474 5.11 14.64 11.92
CA VAL A 474 6.44 14.17 11.50
C VAL A 474 7.45 14.31 12.65
N GLU A 475 7.39 15.39 13.43
CA GLU A 475 8.22 15.54 14.63
C GLU A 475 7.96 14.44 15.66
N ALA A 476 6.68 14.13 15.96
CA ALA A 476 6.34 13.06 16.89
C ALA A 476 6.87 11.69 16.44
N LEU A 477 6.81 11.40 15.13
CA LEU A 477 7.33 10.15 14.54
C LEU A 477 8.86 10.05 14.47
N VAL A 478 9.59 11.17 14.58
CA VAL A 478 11.06 11.21 14.44
C VAL A 478 11.75 11.36 15.79
N LEU A 479 11.11 12.05 16.75
CA LEU A 479 11.64 12.33 18.08
C LEU A 479 11.29 11.25 19.12
N ASP A 480 10.43 10.28 18.79
CA ASP A 480 10.10 9.16 19.70
C ASP A 480 11.25 8.16 19.89
N GLY A 481 12.31 8.23 19.08
CA GLY A 481 13.50 7.38 19.20
C GLY A 481 13.31 5.93 18.74
N HIS A 482 12.14 5.58 18.20
CA HIS A 482 11.87 4.26 17.66
C HIS A 482 12.21 4.20 16.16
N GLY A 483 12.80 3.09 15.68
CA GLY A 483 13.15 2.94 14.26
C GLY A 483 11.94 3.11 13.33
N LEU A 484 12.14 3.65 12.13
CA LEU A 484 11.07 3.96 11.16
C LEU A 484 11.36 3.35 9.79
N ASP A 485 10.43 2.52 9.29
CA ASP A 485 10.54 1.82 8.02
C ASP A 485 10.90 2.74 6.84
N ARG A 486 11.72 2.20 5.94
CA ARG A 486 12.23 2.88 4.73
C ARG A 486 11.18 3.73 3.99
N PRO A 487 9.96 3.24 3.66
CA PRO A 487 8.97 4.04 2.92
C PRO A 487 8.37 5.17 3.76
N CYS A 488 8.22 4.99 5.07
CA CYS A 488 7.78 6.05 5.99
C CYS A 488 8.85 7.13 6.14
N SER A 489 10.11 6.73 6.31
CA SER A 489 11.24 7.66 6.41
C SER A 489 11.39 8.52 5.15
N VAL A 490 11.26 7.91 3.96
CA VAL A 490 11.20 8.65 2.67
C VAL A 490 9.98 9.57 2.60
N ALA A 491 8.80 9.12 3.03
CA ALA A 491 7.59 9.95 3.03
C ALA A 491 7.72 11.18 3.95
N CYS A 492 8.31 11.01 5.14
CA CYS A 492 8.61 12.09 6.09
C CYS A 492 9.63 13.09 5.54
N LEU A 493 10.74 12.63 4.94
CA LEU A 493 11.71 13.51 4.26
C LEU A 493 11.05 14.33 3.14
N GLN A 494 10.20 13.69 2.34
CA GLN A 494 9.44 14.34 1.27
C GLN A 494 8.45 15.38 1.81
N LEU A 495 7.81 15.15 2.97
CA LEU A 495 6.96 16.16 3.63
C LEU A 495 7.78 17.34 4.19
N LEU A 496 8.91 17.07 4.88
CA LEU A 496 9.79 18.11 5.43
C LEU A 496 10.38 19.01 4.33
N SER A 497 10.65 18.46 3.14
CA SER A 497 11.16 19.20 1.98
C SER A 497 10.21 20.30 1.48
N SER A 498 8.92 20.25 1.86
CA SER A 498 7.97 21.33 1.58
C SER A 498 8.25 22.55 2.44
N GLN A 499 8.35 23.73 1.81
CA GLN A 499 8.45 25.01 2.50
C GLN A 499 7.26 25.26 3.46
N ARG A 500 6.06 24.74 3.17
CA ARG A 500 4.83 25.04 3.93
C ARG A 500 4.62 24.16 5.17
N VAL A 501 5.37 23.08 5.33
CA VAL A 501 5.38 22.27 6.56
C VAL A 501 6.24 23.00 7.59
N HIS A 502 5.69 23.33 8.75
CA HIS A 502 6.39 24.06 9.82
C HIS A 502 6.60 23.14 11.03
N THR A 503 7.82 23.09 11.54
CA THR A 503 8.26 22.23 12.66
C THR A 503 8.87 23.08 13.76
N LYS A 504 8.77 22.65 15.02
CA LYS A 504 9.43 23.33 16.16
C LYS A 504 10.94 23.14 16.12
N THR A 505 11.36 21.95 15.72
CA THR A 505 12.74 21.52 15.50
C THR A 505 13.17 21.93 14.10
N GLU A 506 14.45 22.30 13.93
CA GLU A 506 15.00 22.58 12.61
C GLU A 506 14.91 21.34 11.70
N LYS A 507 14.37 21.53 10.49
CA LYS A 507 14.10 20.45 9.52
C LYS A 507 15.32 19.60 9.18
N TRP A 508 16.52 20.19 9.20
CA TRP A 508 17.76 19.48 8.89
C TRP A 508 18.16 18.48 9.98
N ARG A 509 17.88 18.77 11.27
CA ARG A 509 18.10 17.84 12.39
C ARG A 509 17.18 16.63 12.30
N LEU A 510 15.90 16.87 12.00
CA LEU A 510 14.91 15.82 11.74
C LEU A 510 15.31 14.97 10.53
N ALA A 511 15.85 15.60 9.47
CA ALA A 511 16.34 14.89 8.30
C ALA A 511 17.56 13.99 8.60
N GLN A 512 18.51 14.43 9.44
CA GLN A 512 19.62 13.58 9.89
C GLN A 512 19.12 12.35 10.67
N GLN A 513 18.12 12.52 11.54
CA GLN A 513 17.52 11.42 12.29
C GLN A 513 16.78 10.44 11.35
N LEU A 514 16.03 10.95 10.36
CA LEU A 514 15.38 10.16 9.33
C LEU A 514 16.37 9.38 8.45
N LEU A 515 17.52 9.96 8.09
CA LEU A 515 18.58 9.26 7.36
C LEU A 515 19.13 8.08 8.18
N ARG A 516 19.45 8.29 9.46
CA ARG A 516 19.94 7.21 10.35
C ARG A 516 18.96 6.04 10.49
N MET A 517 17.64 6.30 10.44
CA MET A 517 16.60 5.26 10.42
C MET A 517 16.37 4.63 9.04
N TYR A 518 16.69 5.36 7.98
CA TYR A 518 16.62 4.88 6.60
C TYR A 518 17.77 3.91 6.29
N ASP A 519 19.01 4.24 6.72
CA ASP A 519 20.21 3.44 6.49
C ASP A 519 20.22 2.10 7.26
N SER A 520 19.42 1.96 8.33
CA SER A 520 19.23 0.68 9.04
C SER A 520 18.33 -0.32 8.31
N ASN A 521 17.83 0.01 7.11
CA ASN A 521 17.00 -0.88 6.29
C ASN A 521 17.76 -1.36 5.04
N PRO A 522 17.62 -2.64 4.63
CA PRO A 522 18.33 -3.18 3.48
C PRO A 522 18.03 -2.39 2.18
N TRP A 523 19.08 -2.22 1.37
CA TRP A 523 19.02 -1.45 0.13
C TRP A 523 18.36 -2.23 -1.02
N PRO A 524 17.63 -1.56 -1.93
CA PRO A 524 17.24 -2.15 -3.20
C PRO A 524 18.47 -2.68 -3.96
N GLN A 525 18.44 -3.97 -4.27
CA GLN A 525 19.51 -4.64 -5.02
C GLN A 525 19.46 -4.32 -6.52
N GLN A 526 18.28 -3.92 -7.04
CA GLN A 526 18.13 -3.44 -8.41
C GLN A 526 18.68 -2.01 -8.54
N PRO A 527 19.71 -1.74 -9.36
CA PRO A 527 20.36 -0.42 -9.42
C PRO A 527 19.43 0.72 -9.82
N GLN A 528 18.50 0.50 -10.75
CA GLN A 528 17.54 1.52 -11.19
C GLN A 528 16.54 1.90 -10.08
N ALA A 529 16.05 0.90 -9.31
CA ALA A 529 15.17 1.16 -8.18
C ALA A 529 15.90 1.93 -7.07
N ARG A 530 17.15 1.53 -6.78
CA ARG A 530 18.04 2.26 -5.86
C ARG A 530 18.25 3.71 -6.31
N GLN A 531 18.56 3.93 -7.58
CA GLN A 531 18.78 5.25 -8.17
C GLN A 531 17.54 6.16 -8.01
N ALA A 532 16.35 5.69 -8.39
CA ALA A 532 15.12 6.49 -8.33
C ALA A 532 14.72 6.87 -6.89
N GLU A 533 14.91 5.94 -5.95
CA GLU A 533 14.64 6.18 -4.54
C GLU A 533 15.69 7.13 -3.91
N LEU A 534 16.98 6.91 -4.19
CA LEU A 534 18.07 7.78 -3.74
C LEU A 534 17.94 9.20 -4.31
N GLN A 535 17.66 9.36 -5.60
CA GLN A 535 17.43 10.67 -6.19
C GLN A 535 16.26 11.40 -5.51
N SER A 536 15.25 10.68 -5.03
CA SER A 536 14.15 11.23 -4.24
C SER A 536 14.61 11.68 -2.84
N VAL A 537 15.43 10.88 -2.15
CA VAL A 537 16.01 11.23 -0.82
C VAL A 537 16.96 12.42 -0.93
N PHE A 538 17.90 12.39 -1.89
CA PHE A 538 18.88 13.44 -2.12
C PHE A 538 18.22 14.77 -2.49
N ARG A 539 17.20 14.74 -3.36
CA ARG A 539 16.35 15.91 -3.65
C ARG A 539 15.76 16.52 -2.38
N CYS A 540 15.25 15.70 -1.46
CA CYS A 540 14.68 16.20 -0.20
C CYS A 540 15.75 16.84 0.68
N CYS A 541 16.93 16.23 0.79
CA CYS A 541 18.06 16.75 1.55
C CYS A 541 18.56 18.10 0.98
N HIS A 542 18.70 18.21 -0.34
CA HIS A 542 19.06 19.46 -1.03
C HIS A 542 18.03 20.57 -0.80
N LEU A 543 16.73 20.27 -0.90
CA LEU A 543 15.67 21.25 -0.64
C LEU A 543 15.67 21.73 0.83
N ILE A 544 15.90 20.83 1.79
CA ILE A 544 15.97 21.15 3.23
C ILE A 544 17.22 21.97 3.55
N ALA A 545 18.39 21.59 3.02
CA ALA A 545 19.65 22.32 3.24
C ALA A 545 19.62 23.72 2.60
N ALA A 546 19.13 23.83 1.37
CA ALA A 546 18.96 25.12 0.69
C ALA A 546 17.91 26.02 1.36
N ALA A 547 16.89 25.46 2.00
CA ALA A 547 15.97 26.25 2.83
C ALA A 547 16.68 26.77 4.11
N ALA A 548 17.41 25.91 4.83
CA ALA A 548 18.11 26.29 6.06
C ALA A 548 19.12 27.43 5.84
N SER A 549 19.84 27.45 4.71
CA SER A 549 20.79 28.52 4.35
C SER A 549 20.14 29.88 4.02
N THR A 550 18.79 29.94 3.99
CA THR A 550 18.02 31.18 3.74
C THR A 550 17.32 31.71 4.98
N THR A 551 17.06 30.87 6.00
CA THR A 551 16.53 31.29 7.31
C THR A 551 17.62 31.74 8.29
N GLY A 552 18.87 31.32 8.08
CA GLY A 552 20.03 31.78 8.87
C GLY A 552 20.44 33.22 8.52
N GLY A 553 19.65 34.20 8.97
CA GLY A 553 19.85 35.63 8.70
C GLY A 553 20.93 36.33 9.55
N SER A 554 21.65 35.61 10.41
CA SER A 554 22.71 36.18 11.24
C SER A 554 24.02 36.34 10.46
N SER A 555 24.59 37.54 10.48
CA SER A 555 25.89 37.89 9.87
C SER A 555 27.12 37.26 10.55
N HIS A 556 26.92 36.42 11.56
CA HIS A 556 27.97 35.71 12.28
C HIS A 556 27.95 34.20 12.01
N GLY A 557 29.02 33.70 11.40
CA GLY A 557 29.73 32.53 11.95
C GLY A 557 29.33 31.12 11.52
N VAL A 558 29.97 30.63 10.45
CA VAL A 558 30.54 29.27 10.30
C VAL A 558 29.60 28.04 10.24
N ASP A 559 28.55 27.91 11.06
CA ASP A 559 27.77 26.67 11.19
C ASP A 559 26.79 26.44 10.01
N GLY A 560 27.36 26.09 8.85
CA GLY A 560 26.61 25.65 7.67
C GLY A 560 25.92 24.30 7.89
N CYS A 561 24.70 24.17 7.36
CA CYS A 561 23.85 22.98 7.52
C CYS A 561 24.60 21.65 7.22
N PRO A 562 24.87 20.81 8.24
CA PRO A 562 25.74 19.63 8.11
C PRO A 562 25.11 18.45 7.36
N LEU A 563 23.81 18.53 7.03
CA LEU A 563 23.04 17.46 6.41
C LEU A 563 23.67 16.88 5.13
N LEU A 564 24.14 17.74 4.21
CA LEU A 564 24.75 17.29 2.95
C LEU A 564 26.19 16.78 3.14
N PRO A 565 27.09 17.45 3.89
CA PRO A 565 28.41 16.91 4.22
C PRO A 565 28.38 15.59 5.00
N GLU A 566 27.42 15.38 5.90
CA GLU A 566 27.25 14.09 6.59
C GLU A 566 26.79 12.99 5.62
N LEU A 567 25.81 13.29 4.76
CA LEU A 567 25.30 12.35 3.77
C LEU A 567 26.37 11.95 2.75
N GLU A 568 27.15 12.90 2.21
CA GLU A 568 28.27 12.57 1.31
C GLU A 568 29.29 11.68 2.02
N ARG A 569 29.67 12.00 3.27
CA ARG A 569 30.59 11.16 4.07
C ARG A 569 30.03 9.75 4.28
N HIS A 570 28.73 9.61 4.52
CA HIS A 570 28.11 8.30 4.72
C HIS A 570 28.08 7.48 3.42
N LEU A 571 27.75 8.08 2.28
CA LEU A 571 27.82 7.41 0.97
C LEU A 571 29.26 6.96 0.63
N VAL A 572 30.27 7.77 0.95
CA VAL A 572 31.69 7.39 0.78
C VAL A 572 32.07 6.19 1.65
N VAL A 573 31.53 6.07 2.86
CA VAL A 573 31.75 4.91 3.74
C VAL A 573 31.01 3.66 3.26
N LEU A 574 29.77 3.79 2.77
CA LEU A 574 28.96 2.65 2.32
C LEU A 574 29.32 2.12 0.92
N PHE A 575 29.60 3.01 -0.03
CA PHE A 575 29.73 2.69 -1.46
C PHE A 575 31.12 3.03 -2.04
N GLY A 576 31.98 3.71 -1.28
CA GLY A 576 33.29 4.18 -1.74
C GLY A 576 33.27 5.55 -2.42
N ALA A 577 34.45 6.16 -2.53
CA ALA A 577 34.63 7.55 -2.98
C ALA A 577 34.24 7.82 -4.45
N ASP A 578 34.29 6.78 -5.30
CA ASP A 578 34.02 6.85 -6.74
C ASP A 578 32.63 6.31 -7.15
N SER A 579 31.78 6.00 -6.16
CA SER A 579 30.45 5.41 -6.34
C SER A 579 29.52 6.24 -7.25
N PRO A 580 28.63 5.59 -8.02
CA PRO A 580 27.59 6.30 -8.74
C PRO A 580 26.60 6.98 -7.78
N GLU A 581 26.34 6.40 -6.60
CA GLU A 581 25.52 7.01 -5.55
C GLU A 581 26.02 8.41 -5.16
N ARG A 582 27.33 8.61 -4.99
CA ARG A 582 27.93 9.92 -4.71
C ARG A 582 27.73 10.92 -5.87
N ARG A 583 27.85 10.45 -7.12
CA ARG A 583 27.61 11.27 -8.31
C ARG A 583 26.14 11.68 -8.42
N TRP A 584 25.20 10.79 -8.10
CA TRP A 584 23.77 11.11 -8.05
C TRP A 584 23.42 12.14 -6.96
N LEU A 585 24.13 12.16 -5.83
CA LEU A 585 24.00 13.22 -4.82
C LEU A 585 24.42 14.60 -5.37
N GLN A 586 25.51 14.65 -6.14
CA GLN A 586 25.96 15.89 -6.78
C GLN A 586 25.02 16.33 -7.92
N ASP A 587 24.54 15.39 -8.73
CA ASP A 587 23.62 15.66 -9.84
C ASP A 587 22.23 16.17 -9.40
N THR A 588 21.77 15.74 -8.22
CA THR A 588 20.48 16.19 -7.65
C THR A 588 20.52 17.58 -7.01
N GLU A 589 21.69 18.21 -6.89
CA GLU A 589 21.82 19.58 -6.39
C GLU A 589 21.08 20.59 -7.28
N ILE A 590 20.81 20.26 -8.54
CA ILE A 590 19.97 21.07 -9.46
C ILE A 590 18.58 21.39 -8.88
N TYR A 591 18.03 20.56 -7.98
CA TYR A 591 16.75 20.85 -7.32
C TYR A 591 16.80 22.00 -6.31
N SER A 592 17.98 22.37 -5.79
CA SER A 592 18.18 23.51 -4.88
C SER A 592 17.72 24.85 -5.49
N LEU A 593 17.68 24.95 -6.82
CA LEU A 593 17.20 26.12 -7.56
C LEU A 593 15.76 26.51 -7.18
N LEU A 594 14.91 25.55 -6.79
CA LEU A 594 13.52 25.81 -6.39
C LEU A 594 13.46 26.61 -5.08
N THR A 595 14.32 26.27 -4.12
CA THR A 595 14.32 26.83 -2.75
C THR A 595 15.27 28.01 -2.58
N THR A 596 16.38 28.06 -3.32
CA THR A 596 17.43 29.09 -3.20
C THR A 596 16.92 30.54 -3.37
N HIS A 597 17.51 31.47 -2.62
CA HIS A 597 17.29 32.93 -2.70
C HIS A 597 18.57 33.73 -3.04
N ARG A 598 19.71 33.07 -3.29
CA ARG A 598 21.00 33.70 -3.63
C ARG A 598 21.37 33.39 -5.08
N TRP A 599 21.43 34.41 -5.94
CA TRP A 599 21.61 34.23 -7.39
C TRP A 599 23.00 33.68 -7.76
N GLN A 600 24.05 34.02 -7.01
CA GLN A 600 25.41 33.50 -7.22
C GLN A 600 25.46 31.99 -7.03
N HIS A 601 24.80 31.48 -5.98
CA HIS A 601 24.71 30.04 -5.72
C HIS A 601 23.89 29.34 -6.82
N ALA A 602 22.75 29.91 -7.22
CA ALA A 602 21.92 29.38 -8.31
C ALA A 602 22.71 29.24 -9.63
N LEU A 603 23.52 30.25 -9.98
CA LEU A 603 24.38 30.22 -11.15
C LEU A 603 25.48 29.15 -11.01
N ALA A 604 26.16 29.07 -9.86
CA ALA A 604 27.22 28.10 -9.61
C ALA A 604 26.73 26.64 -9.63
N VAL A 605 25.51 26.38 -9.12
CA VAL A 605 24.83 25.08 -9.26
C VAL A 605 24.63 24.75 -10.73
N PHE A 606 23.98 25.63 -11.49
CA PHE A 606 23.70 25.38 -12.91
C PHE A 606 24.98 25.22 -13.76
N GLN A 607 26.01 26.04 -13.50
CA GLN A 607 27.31 25.93 -14.19
C GLN A 607 27.95 24.56 -13.96
N ARG A 608 28.02 24.09 -12.71
CA ARG A 608 28.61 22.79 -12.35
C ARG A 608 27.78 21.60 -12.83
N THR A 609 26.46 21.63 -12.67
CA THR A 609 25.60 20.49 -13.02
C THR A 609 25.28 20.40 -14.51
N VAL A 610 25.30 21.51 -15.25
CA VAL A 610 24.91 21.56 -16.68
C VAL A 610 26.04 22.00 -17.60
N VAL A 611 26.67 23.15 -17.36
CA VAL A 611 27.58 23.79 -18.33
C VAL A 611 28.95 23.09 -18.38
N GLN A 612 29.47 22.67 -17.23
CA GLN A 612 30.76 21.97 -17.09
C GLN A 612 30.63 20.44 -17.31
N ARG A 613 29.42 19.93 -17.56
CA ARG A 613 29.15 18.49 -17.71
C ARG A 613 29.47 18.03 -19.14
N PRO A 614 30.18 16.90 -19.34
CA PRO A 614 30.38 16.34 -20.68
C PRO A 614 29.04 16.08 -21.38
N PRO A 615 28.86 16.46 -22.67
CA PRO A 615 27.55 16.48 -23.33
C PRO A 615 26.86 15.11 -23.35
N ALA A 616 27.63 14.03 -23.53
CA ALA A 616 27.11 12.65 -23.49
C ALA A 616 26.45 12.28 -22.15
N LYS A 617 26.85 12.92 -21.03
CA LYS A 617 26.29 12.68 -19.69
C LYS A 617 25.14 13.60 -19.32
N VAL A 618 24.79 14.58 -20.16
CA VAL A 618 23.68 15.51 -19.91
C VAL A 618 22.32 14.80 -19.97
N ALA A 619 22.24 13.66 -20.66
CA ALA A 619 21.09 12.76 -20.65
C ALA A 619 20.85 12.10 -19.27
N ASP A 620 21.89 11.94 -18.44
CA ASP A 620 21.83 11.27 -17.14
C ASP A 620 21.29 12.17 -16.00
N LEU A 621 20.91 13.42 -16.30
CA LEU A 621 20.41 14.37 -15.30
C LEU A 621 19.05 13.92 -14.72
N PRO A 622 18.80 14.15 -13.41
CA PRO A 622 17.53 13.78 -12.76
C PRO A 622 16.32 14.63 -13.20
N ILE A 623 16.53 15.65 -14.04
CA ILE A 623 15.48 16.41 -14.72
C ILE A 623 15.88 16.69 -16.18
N PRO A 624 14.92 16.81 -17.11
CA PRO A 624 15.19 17.26 -18.47
C PRO A 624 15.89 18.62 -18.49
N LEU A 625 16.87 18.79 -19.39
CA LEU A 625 17.66 20.02 -19.53
C LEU A 625 16.79 21.29 -19.68
N ARG A 626 15.68 21.21 -20.43
CA ARG A 626 14.70 22.29 -20.57
C ARG A 626 14.12 22.74 -19.22
N GLN A 627 13.83 21.79 -18.33
CA GLN A 627 13.34 22.07 -16.98
C GLN A 627 14.44 22.72 -16.11
N ALA A 628 15.69 22.28 -16.23
CA ALA A 628 16.82 22.91 -15.54
C ALA A 628 17.01 24.39 -15.96
N ARG A 629 16.94 24.68 -17.26
CA ARG A 629 16.96 26.06 -17.80
C ARG A 629 15.80 26.90 -17.27
N GLN A 630 14.59 26.35 -17.28
CA GLN A 630 13.40 27.02 -16.76
C GLN A 630 13.53 27.30 -15.25
N MET A 631 14.04 26.34 -14.47
CA MET A 631 14.26 26.51 -13.04
C MET A 631 15.22 27.66 -12.76
N LEU A 632 16.40 27.71 -13.40
CA LEU A 632 17.34 28.84 -13.24
C LEU A 632 16.68 30.19 -13.54
N ALA A 633 15.94 30.30 -14.65
CA ALA A 633 15.26 31.56 -15.02
C ALA A 633 14.24 32.00 -13.95
N HIS A 634 13.47 31.07 -13.40
CA HIS A 634 12.54 31.37 -12.30
C HIS A 634 13.27 31.71 -10.99
N THR A 635 14.42 31.08 -10.69
CA THR A 635 15.25 31.44 -9.52
C THR A 635 15.81 32.86 -9.65
N LEU A 636 16.26 33.26 -10.85
CA LEU A 636 16.75 34.61 -11.11
C LEU A 636 15.63 35.67 -10.95
N LEU A 637 14.43 35.42 -11.50
CA LEU A 637 13.26 36.27 -11.28
C LEU A 637 12.84 36.31 -9.80
N LYS A 638 12.88 35.18 -9.08
CA LYS A 638 12.60 35.12 -7.64
C LYS A 638 13.58 35.99 -6.84
N CYS A 639 14.87 35.97 -7.18
CA CYS A 639 15.88 36.84 -6.57
C CYS A 639 15.65 38.32 -6.94
N GLY A 640 15.28 38.62 -8.19
CA GLY A 640 14.95 39.98 -8.63
C GLY A 640 13.70 40.56 -7.96
N ARG A 641 12.66 39.75 -7.78
CA ARG A 641 11.47 40.10 -6.99
C ARG A 641 11.82 40.40 -5.53
N ALA A 642 12.71 39.62 -4.92
CA ALA A 642 13.16 39.86 -3.55
C ALA A 642 13.95 41.17 -3.43
N ALA A 643 14.86 41.44 -4.37
CA ALA A 643 15.63 42.68 -4.45
C ALA A 643 14.79 43.94 -4.81
N HIS A 644 13.52 43.77 -5.16
CA HIS A 644 12.57 44.83 -5.48
C HIS A 644 11.54 45.08 -4.35
N VAL A 645 11.49 44.24 -3.31
CA VAL A 645 10.73 44.55 -2.10
C VAL A 645 11.56 45.54 -1.27
N PRO A 646 11.06 46.74 -0.96
CA PRO A 646 11.75 47.63 -0.06
C PRO A 646 11.62 47.12 1.38
N ASP A 647 12.75 46.81 2.03
CA ASP A 647 12.82 46.80 3.49
C ASP A 647 12.49 48.22 4.03
N GLU A 648 11.98 48.29 5.26
CA GLU A 648 11.25 49.44 5.80
C GLU A 648 12.00 50.78 5.63
N GLN A 649 11.52 51.62 4.71
CA GLN A 649 12.26 52.77 4.14
C GLN A 649 12.44 53.98 5.09
N PHE A 650 12.22 53.84 6.39
CA PHE A 650 11.94 54.98 7.26
C PHE A 650 13.17 55.80 7.70
N LEU A 651 14.39 55.24 7.67
CA LEU A 651 15.64 55.91 8.07
C LEU A 651 16.88 55.37 7.33
N LEU A 652 17.05 55.70 6.04
CA LEU A 652 18.28 55.38 5.27
C LEU A 652 18.72 56.55 4.39
N ASP A 653 20.02 56.85 4.40
CA ASP A 653 20.65 57.93 3.63
C ASP A 653 20.36 57.82 2.12
N GLU A 654 20.08 58.93 1.44
CA GLU A 654 19.71 58.96 0.03
C GLU A 654 20.79 58.32 -0.87
N ASP A 655 22.08 58.59 -0.60
CA ASP A 655 23.22 57.97 -1.27
C ASP A 655 23.19 56.43 -1.19
N ARG A 656 22.79 55.87 -0.04
CA ARG A 656 22.69 54.41 0.16
C ARG A 656 21.50 53.83 -0.60
N GLN A 657 20.39 54.57 -0.67
CA GLN A 657 19.23 54.15 -1.46
C GLN A 657 19.57 54.12 -2.96
N ASP A 658 20.30 55.11 -3.47
CA ASP A 658 20.67 55.17 -4.89
C ASP A 658 21.77 54.16 -5.28
N GLN A 659 22.75 53.94 -4.40
CA GLN A 659 23.70 52.82 -4.54
C GLN A 659 22.97 51.47 -4.56
N HIS A 660 21.95 51.30 -3.71
CA HIS A 660 21.13 50.08 -3.71
C HIS A 660 20.34 49.93 -5.02
N LYS A 661 19.61 50.97 -5.46
CA LYS A 661 18.88 50.98 -6.75
C LYS A 661 19.79 50.60 -7.93
N ALA A 662 20.99 51.17 -8.00
CA ALA A 662 21.99 50.83 -9.02
C ALA A 662 22.40 49.34 -8.95
N SER A 663 22.72 48.82 -7.76
CA SER A 663 23.09 47.41 -7.58
C SER A 663 21.98 46.43 -7.99
N VAL A 664 20.72 46.80 -7.76
CA VAL A 664 19.54 46.00 -8.15
C VAL A 664 19.29 46.09 -9.66
N HIS A 665 19.42 47.28 -10.26
CA HIS A 665 19.36 47.47 -11.71
C HIS A 665 20.40 46.59 -12.44
N ASP A 666 21.65 46.61 -12.00
CA ASP A 666 22.74 45.89 -12.65
C ASP A 666 22.60 44.36 -12.47
N TYR A 667 22.09 43.91 -11.31
CA TYR A 667 21.69 42.52 -11.12
C TYR A 667 20.57 42.11 -12.09
N LEU A 668 19.54 42.95 -12.28
CA LEU A 668 18.42 42.64 -13.17
C LEU A 668 18.87 42.62 -14.64
N ALA A 669 19.73 43.55 -15.05
CA ALA A 669 20.36 43.54 -16.37
C ALA A 669 21.19 42.27 -16.62
N PHE A 670 21.98 41.84 -15.62
CA PHE A 670 22.72 40.58 -15.63
C PHE A 670 21.78 39.36 -15.72
N ALA A 671 20.67 39.35 -14.99
CA ALA A 671 19.69 38.27 -15.01
C ALA A 671 19.00 38.14 -16.38
N VAL A 672 18.56 39.27 -16.99
CA VAL A 672 18.01 39.29 -18.35
C VAL A 672 19.01 38.75 -19.37
N ARG A 673 20.28 39.18 -19.29
CA ARG A 673 21.33 38.71 -20.19
C ARG A 673 21.56 37.21 -20.04
N THR A 674 21.70 36.72 -18.81
CA THR A 674 21.91 35.29 -18.49
C THR A 674 20.75 34.42 -19.01
N VAL A 675 19.50 34.87 -18.86
CA VAL A 675 18.33 34.14 -19.39
C VAL A 675 18.33 34.13 -20.93
N ARG A 676 18.69 35.23 -21.60
CA ARG A 676 18.83 35.27 -23.06
C ARG A 676 19.96 34.32 -23.54
N GLU A 677 21.13 34.36 -22.90
CA GLU A 677 22.30 33.51 -23.20
C GLU A 677 22.00 32.00 -23.08
N VAL A 678 21.34 31.57 -21.99
CA VAL A 678 21.03 30.14 -21.69
C VAL A 678 20.10 29.48 -22.73
N TYR A 679 19.35 30.28 -23.51
CA TYR A 679 18.46 29.81 -24.57
C TYR A 679 18.96 30.12 -26.00
N ALA A 680 19.92 31.04 -26.17
CA ALA A 680 20.33 31.56 -27.48
C ALA A 680 20.81 30.49 -28.48
N ALA A 681 21.47 29.43 -28.01
CA ALA A 681 21.99 28.34 -28.83
C ALA A 681 21.07 27.09 -28.85
N THR A 682 19.75 27.27 -28.67
CA THR A 682 18.83 26.15 -28.40
C THR A 682 17.52 26.25 -29.17
N ALA A 683 16.92 25.09 -29.47
CA ALA A 683 15.56 25.01 -30.03
C ALA A 683 14.45 25.12 -28.95
N ASP A 684 14.81 25.37 -27.68
CA ASP A 684 13.83 25.55 -26.60
C ASP A 684 13.18 26.95 -26.69
N THR A 685 11.87 27.02 -26.52
CA THR A 685 11.19 28.32 -26.40
C THR A 685 11.57 29.04 -25.10
N MET A 686 12.16 30.23 -25.23
CA MET A 686 12.52 31.12 -24.12
C MET A 686 11.28 31.44 -23.25
N PRO A 687 11.41 31.46 -21.91
CA PRO A 687 10.32 31.82 -21.01
C PRO A 687 10.03 33.33 -21.05
N ARG A 688 9.31 33.77 -22.09
CA ARG A 688 9.02 35.19 -22.37
C ARG A 688 8.41 35.94 -21.19
N GLY A 689 7.46 35.33 -20.47
CA GLY A 689 6.86 35.94 -19.27
C GLY A 689 7.88 36.27 -18.17
N VAL A 690 8.81 35.35 -17.90
CA VAL A 690 9.90 35.54 -16.93
C VAL A 690 10.87 36.62 -17.40
N THR A 691 11.17 36.64 -18.70
CA THR A 691 12.08 37.62 -19.33
C THR A 691 11.48 39.02 -19.33
N GLY A 692 10.19 39.14 -19.66
CA GLY A 692 9.44 40.39 -19.63
C GLY A 692 9.28 40.96 -18.22
N GLU A 693 9.01 40.13 -17.22
CA GLU A 693 8.95 40.60 -15.83
C GLU A 693 10.32 41.05 -15.30
N LEU A 694 11.42 40.37 -15.65
CA LEU A 694 12.78 40.82 -15.32
C LEU A 694 13.11 42.19 -15.97
N LEU A 695 12.76 42.39 -17.24
CA LEU A 695 12.89 43.68 -17.94
C LEU A 695 12.04 44.79 -17.29
N LEU A 696 10.83 44.44 -16.84
CA LEU A 696 9.92 45.38 -16.18
C LEU A 696 10.47 45.84 -14.83
N LEU A 697 10.94 44.90 -14.00
CA LEU A 697 11.62 45.21 -12.74
C LEU A 697 12.86 46.08 -13.00
N GLN A 698 13.66 45.77 -14.04
CA GLN A 698 14.83 46.60 -14.41
C GLN A 698 14.42 48.05 -14.74
N SER A 699 13.34 48.23 -15.52
CA SER A 699 12.86 49.55 -15.93
C SER A 699 12.47 50.45 -14.74
N LEU A 700 11.99 49.87 -13.65
CA LEU A 700 11.56 50.60 -12.45
C LEU A 700 12.73 51.07 -11.57
N HIS A 701 13.87 50.37 -11.61
CA HIS A 701 15.11 50.79 -10.95
C HIS A 701 16.01 51.67 -11.84
N THR A 702 15.61 51.95 -13.08
CA THR A 702 16.37 52.81 -14.00
C THR A 702 16.08 54.29 -13.73
N THR A 703 17.11 55.08 -13.44
CA THR A 703 16.99 56.53 -13.18
C THR A 703 16.74 57.37 -14.43
N GLN A 704 17.13 56.89 -15.62
CA GLN A 704 16.92 57.62 -16.87
C GLN A 704 15.53 57.33 -17.48
N PRO A 705 14.69 58.35 -17.76
CA PRO A 705 13.32 58.13 -18.22
C PRO A 705 13.24 57.49 -19.62
N ARG A 706 14.20 57.80 -20.51
CA ARG A 706 14.26 57.20 -21.86
C ARG A 706 14.57 55.70 -21.82
N ASP A 707 15.51 55.28 -20.96
CA ASP A 707 15.86 53.87 -20.80
C ASP A 707 14.75 53.09 -20.09
N ARG A 708 14.13 53.68 -19.05
CA ARG A 708 12.91 53.14 -18.41
C ARG A 708 11.81 52.88 -19.43
N GLN A 709 11.49 53.85 -20.29
CA GLN A 709 10.49 53.67 -21.36
C GLN A 709 10.90 52.58 -22.36
N ARG A 710 12.17 52.52 -22.79
CA ARG A 710 12.64 51.44 -23.69
C ARG A 710 12.49 50.06 -23.06
N LEU A 711 12.98 49.88 -21.83
CA LEU A 711 12.94 48.60 -21.11
C LEU A 711 11.51 48.14 -20.83
N ALA A 712 10.61 49.06 -20.46
CA ALA A 712 9.19 48.75 -20.25
C ALA A 712 8.47 48.38 -21.56
N LEU A 713 8.81 49.01 -22.70
CA LEU A 713 8.30 48.62 -24.01
C LEU A 713 8.85 47.26 -24.48
N GLU A 714 10.11 46.93 -24.17
CA GLU A 714 10.65 45.58 -24.38
C GLU A 714 9.94 44.53 -23.49
N ALA A 715 9.68 44.86 -22.23
CA ALA A 715 8.91 44.03 -21.30
C ALA A 715 7.50 43.74 -21.83
N MET A 716 6.77 44.78 -22.26
CA MET A 716 5.43 44.62 -22.86
C MET A 716 5.45 43.73 -24.11
N ARG A 717 6.47 43.82 -24.96
CA ARG A 717 6.60 42.96 -26.16
C ARG A 717 6.77 41.49 -25.77
N GLU A 718 7.65 41.18 -24.82
CA GLU A 718 7.85 39.81 -24.34
C GLU A 718 6.60 39.25 -23.63
N LEU A 719 5.92 40.07 -22.81
CA LEU A 719 4.67 39.70 -22.14
C LEU A 719 3.53 39.45 -23.15
N ALA A 720 3.36 40.32 -24.15
CA ALA A 720 2.34 40.16 -25.19
C ALA A 720 2.58 38.94 -26.09
N CYS A 721 3.84 38.57 -26.34
CA CYS A 721 4.20 37.31 -27.00
C CYS A 721 4.19 36.08 -26.06
N GLY A 722 3.90 36.25 -24.77
CA GLY A 722 3.87 35.21 -23.75
C GLY A 722 2.53 34.47 -23.63
N GLN A 723 2.42 33.60 -22.61
CA GLN A 723 1.15 32.99 -22.20
C GLN A 723 0.27 34.02 -21.48
N ALA A 724 -1.05 34.00 -21.73
CA ALA A 724 -1.98 34.93 -21.08
C ALA A 724 -1.97 34.81 -19.54
N SER A 725 -1.79 33.59 -19.02
CA SER A 725 -1.64 33.30 -17.59
C SER A 725 -0.40 33.90 -16.93
N ALA A 726 0.56 34.42 -17.69
CA ALA A 726 1.71 35.16 -17.16
C ALA A 726 1.41 36.66 -16.93
N VAL A 727 0.33 37.20 -17.51
CA VAL A 727 -0.11 38.58 -17.27
C VAL A 727 -1.02 38.56 -16.04
N THR A 728 -0.51 39.06 -14.92
CA THR A 728 -1.26 39.23 -13.66
C THR A 728 -1.59 40.72 -13.44
N PRO A 729 -2.59 41.07 -12.61
CA PRO A 729 -2.88 42.47 -12.28
C PRO A 729 -1.63 43.25 -11.87
N ARG A 730 -0.84 42.72 -10.92
CA ARG A 730 0.48 43.28 -10.54
C ARG A 730 1.39 43.65 -11.71
N ILE A 731 1.38 42.88 -12.80
CA ILE A 731 2.22 43.17 -13.98
C ILE A 731 1.61 44.29 -14.84
N ILE A 732 0.28 44.42 -14.88
CA ILE A 732 -0.43 45.56 -15.47
C ILE A 732 -0.10 46.83 -14.64
N ASP A 733 -0.18 46.76 -13.31
CA ASP A 733 0.14 47.86 -12.39
C ASP A 733 1.60 48.31 -12.53
N LEU A 734 2.54 47.37 -12.60
CA LEU A 734 3.97 47.68 -12.79
C LEU A 734 4.25 48.26 -14.19
N VAL A 735 3.51 47.86 -15.23
CA VAL A 735 3.61 48.45 -16.58
C VAL A 735 3.00 49.85 -16.64
N SER A 736 1.84 50.07 -16.01
CA SER A 736 1.19 51.38 -15.94
C SER A 736 2.08 52.39 -15.21
N GLN A 737 2.68 51.98 -14.09
CA GLN A 737 3.70 52.74 -13.36
C GLN A 737 4.98 52.97 -14.18
N ALA A 738 5.51 51.95 -14.87
CA ALA A 738 6.76 52.09 -15.63
C ALA A 738 6.64 53.08 -16.80
N LEU A 739 5.49 53.11 -17.48
CA LEU A 739 5.23 53.94 -18.67
C LEU A 739 4.40 55.20 -18.43
N SER A 740 3.85 55.40 -17.23
CA SER A 740 2.91 56.48 -16.91
C SER A 740 1.62 56.45 -17.76
N LEU A 741 1.04 55.26 -17.90
CA LEU A 741 -0.23 55.00 -18.59
C LEU A 741 -1.34 54.64 -17.57
N THR A 742 -2.61 54.64 -17.98
CA THR A 742 -3.67 54.03 -17.14
C THR A 742 -3.63 52.50 -17.24
N GLU A 743 -4.08 51.82 -16.19
CA GLU A 743 -4.16 50.35 -16.14
C GLU A 743 -5.04 49.78 -17.27
N GLU A 744 -6.12 50.46 -17.64
CA GLU A 744 -6.99 50.10 -18.77
C GLU A 744 -6.23 50.02 -20.10
N HIS A 745 -5.36 51.00 -20.39
CA HIS A 745 -4.53 51.00 -21.61
C HIS A 745 -3.49 49.87 -21.58
N ALA A 746 -2.86 49.63 -20.43
CA ALA A 746 -1.94 48.52 -20.25
C ALA A 746 -2.64 47.15 -20.39
N GLN A 747 -3.83 47.00 -19.82
CA GLN A 747 -4.67 45.80 -19.90
C GLN A 747 -5.12 45.53 -21.35
N GLY A 748 -5.64 46.54 -22.07
CA GLY A 748 -6.04 46.38 -23.47
C GLY A 748 -4.91 45.87 -24.36
N VAL A 749 -3.72 46.48 -24.25
CA VAL A 749 -2.54 46.05 -25.03
C VAL A 749 -2.05 44.65 -24.63
N LEU A 750 -1.97 44.34 -23.34
CA LEU A 750 -1.41 43.07 -22.84
C LEU A 750 -2.40 41.89 -22.94
N VAL A 751 -3.70 42.12 -22.83
CA VAL A 751 -4.73 41.06 -22.85
C VAL A 751 -5.35 40.92 -24.24
N GLU A 752 -5.93 41.99 -24.79
CA GLU A 752 -6.61 41.96 -26.09
C GLU A 752 -5.61 41.96 -27.25
N GLY A 753 -4.59 42.83 -27.18
CA GLY A 753 -3.50 42.86 -28.15
C GLY A 753 -2.74 41.53 -28.23
N SER A 754 -2.51 40.86 -27.10
CA SER A 754 -1.90 39.53 -27.10
C SER A 754 -2.82 38.43 -27.63
N ALA A 755 -4.15 38.52 -27.43
CA ALA A 755 -5.11 37.63 -28.07
C ALA A 755 -5.08 37.78 -29.61
N GLN A 756 -5.06 39.02 -30.12
CA GLN A 756 -4.96 39.29 -31.56
C GLN A 756 -3.61 38.81 -32.15
N LEU A 757 -2.50 39.02 -31.44
CA LEU A 757 -1.18 38.54 -31.88
C LEU A 757 -1.09 37.01 -31.91
N ARG A 758 -1.62 36.31 -30.90
CA ARG A 758 -1.69 34.84 -30.90
C ARG A 758 -2.60 34.32 -32.02
N GLY A 759 -3.74 34.98 -32.27
CA GLY A 759 -4.62 34.64 -33.40
C GLY A 759 -3.93 34.75 -34.77
N LYS A 760 -3.25 35.87 -35.02
CA LYS A 760 -2.46 36.08 -36.25
C LYS A 760 -1.30 35.09 -36.37
N ALA A 761 -0.62 34.77 -35.27
CA ALA A 761 0.45 33.77 -35.26
C ALA A 761 -0.07 32.37 -35.63
N LEU A 762 -1.20 31.94 -35.07
CA LEU A 762 -1.84 30.66 -35.41
C LEU A 762 -2.23 30.60 -36.89
N GLN A 763 -2.90 31.63 -37.41
CA GLN A 763 -3.25 31.75 -38.84
C GLN A 763 -2.02 31.70 -39.75
N SER A 764 -0.90 32.34 -39.36
CA SER A 764 0.36 32.25 -40.11
C SER A 764 0.98 30.85 -40.08
N SER A 765 0.81 30.11 -38.98
CA SER A 765 1.30 28.73 -38.84
C SER A 765 0.50 27.73 -39.67
N GLU A 766 -0.82 27.89 -39.75
CA GLU A 766 -1.68 27.07 -40.61
C GLU A 766 -1.30 27.24 -42.10
N ASN A 767 -1.09 28.50 -42.53
CA ASN A 767 -0.65 28.83 -43.88
C ASN A 767 0.75 28.32 -44.23
N HIS A 768 1.66 28.16 -43.25
CA HIS A 768 3.03 27.69 -43.49
C HIS A 768 3.24 26.18 -43.37
N LEU A 769 2.34 25.44 -42.69
CA LEU A 769 2.48 23.99 -42.48
C LEU A 769 1.47 23.13 -43.25
N GLY A 770 0.43 23.72 -43.85
CA GLY A 770 -0.54 23.00 -44.70
C GLY A 770 -1.42 21.97 -43.97
N LEU A 771 -1.26 21.84 -42.65
CA LEU A 771 -2.02 20.93 -41.80
C LEU A 771 -3.25 21.64 -41.25
N ARG A 772 -4.43 21.32 -41.81
CA ARG A 772 -5.71 21.62 -41.15
C ARG A 772 -5.74 20.95 -39.78
N ALA A 773 -5.80 21.74 -38.72
CA ALA A 773 -6.22 21.23 -37.41
C ALA A 773 -7.70 20.76 -37.51
N PRO A 774 -8.10 19.68 -36.82
CA PRO A 774 -9.50 19.31 -36.73
C PRO A 774 -10.27 20.38 -35.96
N SER A 775 -11.42 20.78 -36.49
CA SER A 775 -12.27 21.81 -35.89
C SER A 775 -12.83 21.37 -34.54
N LEU A 776 -12.29 21.94 -33.45
CA LEU A 776 -12.90 21.88 -32.14
C LEU A 776 -14.20 22.70 -32.15
N GLU A 777 -15.33 22.02 -32.39
CA GLU A 777 -16.65 22.61 -32.23
C GLU A 777 -16.84 23.13 -30.80
N ARG A 778 -17.26 24.40 -30.67
CA ARG A 778 -17.66 24.96 -29.38
C ARG A 778 -18.97 24.32 -28.92
N ARG A 779 -18.89 23.28 -28.11
CA ARG A 779 -20.02 22.86 -27.28
C ARG A 779 -20.19 23.86 -26.14
N HIS A 780 -21.09 24.82 -26.34
CA HIS A 780 -21.75 25.49 -25.22
C HIS A 780 -22.86 24.58 -24.70
N LEU A 781 -22.59 23.92 -23.55
CA LEU A 781 -23.53 23.52 -22.49
C LEU A 781 -22.73 22.82 -21.39
#